data_AF-A0A5M3Z976-F1
#
_entry.id   AF-A0A5M3Z976-F1
#
_cell.length_a   1.000
_cell.length_b   1.000
_cell.length_c   1.000
_cell.angle_alpha   90.00
_cell.angle_beta   90.00
_cell.angle_gamma   90.00
#
_symmetry.space_group_name_H-M   'P 1'
#
loop_
_entity.id
_entity.type
_entity.pdbx_description
1 polymer ?
#
loop_
_entity_poly.entity_id
_entity_poly.type
_entity_poly.pdbx_seq_one_letter_code
_entity_poly.pdbx_strand_id
1 'polypeptide(L)'
;MYSRLSSTLRLVLWGAATWLCARFYGFHARSAGFLCLWFLGTWCSYIFLFLCWRTFGRPRFSVLRDLPRPPVRSGGNLISKHVYAIFDQPLGTQITNWVNSIPNNGLLHFFGLMGAEYLVVTDVESLSDVLSNRSYHFQKTSGLRRYAVRFFGRGIVIQEGDEHKKNRKSFVQVFNQRQVDKLKPVLSAKAGQVVEHLLGLCPRQPGQDGKNYEGSSTAAIKVVEFAKLVSFDVMGIIALGIDFNSMQHHNLELFEVFQTLFATDANKQRQFMWHNCAPPWLVSLFPSTIDRQMERAYRQLRATLGQLIPERLAAVNGKDLSDQDILTQIAGSGSFSQEEIMPQIVTTLAAGYESTASSLSWTLYCLAVNPEVQCALRQEIAQAKLTKTSLDEESYEKLPLLNGVCNEASRLYPTFAMTLRKAICDTYIKGRLVPAGTYIAIVPRAINRSRHLWGPDAEKFIPERWIDRSDPENPKLNSTGGSSSPILSRQYSKYSVHTTHHPMAKSKSAKRKRNAPDDHPQKLPKAAASIVTPPPDSTSLEPKHLNTVVLDEDVEITIETLTALAKYPNLIKSKACKDLRVAVYDFRQSCTTGVNNAEDANLTARITGALADEKYTDAKVLLAEMRIRGQQPKIGALCRWVRDLDVVSGLSTKPGAVEHASTKRSARDMELLRVLDAILRVSTPIDTNPNAVDSTSPIAFQSIWDLRPSTEPLPVYASVLDKSILDQAPTSPSALRIIEQTPGHLRKPPNHHPAILYTTTPNAVPLAPVGPSITYHPHPHVPGLGVALNVLSPAECTAIIAAGESVEFLPDAPLREDGDMSILAHNFYWVVDTAFHDSLWARISPYVPPSINGRRARGINRRFRVYRYVPGAEYRCHIDGAWPPSGILPDDTYVYDASPEDKKQSSLYTFLLYLNDEFEGGETTFFMPAAREGTLNAYPVRPVMGAVALFPHGESNGALLHEGTGVRQGAKYIIRSDVEYDVKPCDDK
;
A
#
# COMPACT_ATOMS: atom_id res chain seq x y z
N MET A 1 -30.54 -11.97 22.74
CA MET A 1 -31.25 -12.77 21.72
C MET A 1 -32.30 -11.98 20.93
N TYR A 2 -33.23 -11.26 21.57
CA TYR A 2 -34.31 -10.50 20.89
C TYR A 2 -33.86 -9.32 19.99
N SER A 3 -32.64 -8.80 20.16
CA SER A 3 -32.12 -7.66 19.39
C SER A 3 -31.53 -8.02 18.02
N ARG A 4 -31.33 -9.31 17.71
CA ARG A 4 -30.70 -9.80 16.46
C ARG A 4 -31.68 -10.26 15.37
N LEU A 5 -32.98 -10.36 15.66
CA LEU A 5 -34.01 -10.70 14.67
C LEU A 5 -34.24 -9.51 13.72
N SER A 6 -34.36 -9.74 12.41
CA SER A 6 -34.71 -8.69 11.45
C SER A 6 -36.07 -8.05 11.79
N SER A 7 -36.27 -6.78 11.46
CA SER A 7 -37.51 -6.05 11.76
C SER A 7 -38.75 -6.78 11.20
N THR A 8 -38.59 -7.44 10.05
CA THR A 8 -39.60 -8.28 9.40
C THR A 8 -39.88 -9.55 10.17
N LEU A 9 -38.85 -10.25 10.66
CA LEU A 9 -39.02 -11.47 11.44
C LEU A 9 -39.65 -11.21 12.81
N ARG A 10 -39.36 -10.06 13.44
CA ARG A 10 -40.08 -9.62 14.65
C ARG A 10 -41.54 -9.33 14.35
N LEU A 11 -41.84 -8.72 13.21
CA LEU A 11 -43.23 -8.48 12.78
C LEU A 11 -43.99 -9.79 12.57
N VAL A 12 -43.35 -10.77 11.92
CA VAL A 12 -43.94 -12.09 11.66
C VAL A 12 -44.15 -12.86 12.96
N LEU A 13 -43.16 -12.87 13.86
CA LEU A 13 -43.28 -13.55 15.15
C LEU A 13 -44.32 -12.89 16.06
N TRP A 14 -44.40 -11.56 16.03
CA TRP A 14 -45.38 -10.82 16.83
C TRP A 14 -46.79 -10.93 16.22
N GLY A 15 -46.93 -10.96 14.89
CA GLY A 15 -48.16 -11.31 14.18
C GLY A 15 -48.63 -12.74 14.44
N ALA A 16 -47.69 -13.70 14.48
CA ALA A 16 -47.98 -15.09 14.81
C ALA A 16 -48.37 -15.27 16.29
N ALA A 17 -47.68 -14.59 17.22
CA ALA A 17 -47.98 -14.62 18.64
C ALA A 17 -49.35 -13.98 18.94
N THR A 18 -49.65 -12.86 18.29
CA THR A 18 -50.97 -12.21 18.41
C THR A 18 -52.06 -13.11 17.79
N TRP A 19 -51.87 -13.67 16.60
CA TRP A 19 -52.81 -14.64 16.03
C TRP A 19 -53.06 -15.86 16.93
N LEU A 20 -52.00 -16.43 17.52
CA LEU A 20 -52.09 -17.52 18.49
C LEU A 20 -52.86 -17.09 19.76
N CYS A 21 -52.59 -15.91 20.32
CA CYS A 21 -53.32 -15.37 21.47
C CYS A 21 -54.81 -15.15 21.16
N ALA A 22 -55.15 -14.61 19.98
CA ALA A 22 -56.54 -14.43 19.57
C ALA A 22 -57.28 -15.79 19.48
N ARG A 23 -56.59 -16.83 19.03
CA ARG A 23 -57.14 -18.20 18.96
C ARG A 23 -57.26 -18.86 20.34
N PHE A 24 -56.31 -18.62 21.23
CA PHE A 24 -56.27 -19.19 22.58
C PHE A 24 -57.33 -18.58 23.53
N TYR A 25 -57.59 -17.28 23.40
CA TYR A 25 -58.61 -16.58 24.21
C TYR A 25 -60.02 -16.60 23.59
N GLY A 26 -60.27 -17.45 22.58
CA GLY A 26 -61.61 -17.66 22.03
C GLY A 26 -62.17 -16.48 21.22
N PHE A 27 -61.33 -15.55 20.76
CA PHE A 27 -61.76 -14.46 19.88
C PHE A 27 -62.07 -15.03 18.48
N HIS A 28 -63.32 -15.47 18.26
CA HIS A 28 -63.80 -15.82 16.93
C HIS A 28 -63.90 -14.54 16.10
N ALA A 29 -62.90 -14.30 15.25
CA ALA A 29 -62.91 -13.20 14.31
C ALA A 29 -64.15 -13.30 13.40
N ARG A 30 -65.12 -12.41 13.61
CA ARG A 30 -66.39 -12.42 12.86
C ARG A 30 -66.24 -12.03 11.39
N SER A 31 -65.09 -11.47 10.98
CA SER A 31 -64.76 -11.18 9.58
C SER A 31 -63.26 -10.94 9.39
N ALA A 32 -62.77 -11.07 8.15
CA ALA A 32 -61.39 -10.73 7.79
C ALA A 32 -61.03 -9.26 8.12
N GLY A 33 -62.01 -8.34 8.04
CA GLY A 33 -61.83 -6.94 8.40
C GLY A 33 -61.49 -6.74 9.89
N PHE A 34 -62.07 -7.55 10.78
CA PHE A 34 -61.76 -7.51 12.21
C PHE A 34 -60.32 -7.95 12.49
N LEU A 35 -59.84 -9.00 11.82
CA LEU A 35 -58.44 -9.46 11.94
C LEU A 35 -57.46 -8.40 11.43
N CYS A 36 -57.76 -7.74 10.31
CA CYS A 36 -56.93 -6.66 9.78
C CYS A 36 -56.86 -5.47 10.73
N LEU A 37 -57.99 -5.02 11.29
CA LEU A 37 -58.03 -3.92 12.25
C LEU A 37 -57.31 -4.28 13.56
N TRP A 38 -57.45 -5.52 14.02
CA TRP A 38 -56.78 -6.01 15.21
C TRP A 38 -55.26 -6.11 15.00
N PHE A 39 -54.81 -6.67 13.88
CA PHE A 39 -53.40 -6.68 13.50
C PHE A 39 -52.83 -5.26 13.37
N LEU A 40 -53.57 -4.34 12.75
CA LEU A 40 -53.15 -2.93 12.64
C LEU A 40 -53.07 -2.27 14.02
N GLY A 41 -54.05 -2.50 14.90
CA GLY A 41 -54.08 -1.95 16.26
C GLY A 41 -52.94 -2.47 17.14
N THR A 42 -52.68 -3.77 17.08
CA THR A 42 -51.55 -4.38 17.80
C THR A 42 -50.22 -3.88 17.22
N TRP A 43 -50.08 -3.81 15.90
CA TRP A 43 -48.90 -3.27 15.23
C TRP A 43 -48.62 -1.81 15.61
N CYS A 44 -49.65 -0.95 15.60
CA CYS A 44 -49.56 0.43 16.07
C CYS A 44 -49.14 0.51 17.55
N SER A 45 -49.68 -0.38 18.39
CA SER A 45 -49.31 -0.46 19.82
C SER A 45 -47.86 -0.90 20.03
N TYR A 46 -47.38 -1.88 19.26
CA TYR A 46 -45.99 -2.30 19.27
C TYR A 46 -45.06 -1.16 18.85
N ILE A 47 -45.39 -0.46 17.75
CA ILE A 47 -44.63 0.71 17.30
C ILE A 47 -44.62 1.79 18.37
N PHE A 48 -45.76 2.08 18.99
CA PHE A 48 -45.86 3.06 20.07
C PHE A 48 -44.96 2.68 21.26
N LEU A 49 -45.06 1.45 21.77
CA LEU A 49 -44.21 0.97 22.88
C LEU A 49 -42.73 0.96 22.51
N PHE A 50 -42.39 0.58 21.29
CA PHE A 50 -41.02 0.64 20.78
C PHE A 50 -40.49 2.08 20.71
N LEU A 51 -41.31 3.02 20.23
CA LEU A 51 -40.98 4.45 20.21
C LEU A 51 -40.82 5.01 21.62
N CYS A 52 -41.71 4.66 22.55
CA CYS A 52 -41.62 5.03 23.96
C CYS A 52 -40.34 4.48 24.59
N TRP A 53 -40.05 3.19 24.40
CA TRP A 53 -38.82 2.57 24.88
C TRP A 53 -37.57 3.26 24.30
N ARG A 54 -37.55 3.53 23.00
CA ARG A 54 -36.41 4.22 22.36
C ARG A 54 -36.24 5.66 22.85
N THR A 55 -37.33 6.38 23.08
CA THR A 55 -37.28 7.80 23.45
C THR A 55 -36.97 8.00 24.93
N PHE A 56 -37.59 7.19 25.80
CA PHE A 56 -37.54 7.33 27.26
C PHE A 56 -36.71 6.26 27.98
N GLY A 57 -36.75 5.01 27.51
CA GLY A 57 -36.05 3.89 28.14
C GLY A 57 -34.55 3.87 27.78
N ARG A 58 -34.25 3.80 26.48
CA ARG A 58 -32.88 3.66 25.95
C ARG A 58 -31.87 4.67 26.53
N PRO A 59 -32.20 5.97 26.74
CA PRO A 59 -31.24 6.91 27.33
C PRO A 59 -30.76 6.55 28.73
N ARG A 60 -31.58 5.84 29.52
CA ARG A 60 -31.25 5.42 30.90
C ARG A 60 -30.30 4.22 30.93
N PHE A 61 -30.36 3.38 29.90
CA PHE A 61 -29.57 2.14 29.76
C PHE A 61 -28.40 2.27 28.78
N SER A 62 -28.14 3.46 28.24
CA SER A 62 -27.01 3.71 27.34
C SER A 62 -25.68 3.55 28.08
N VAL A 63 -24.77 2.77 27.52
CA VAL A 63 -23.38 2.64 28.02
C VAL A 63 -22.55 3.91 27.80
N LEU A 64 -23.03 4.82 26.93
CA LEU A 64 -22.39 6.10 26.66
C LEU A 64 -22.91 7.20 27.59
N ARG A 65 -23.71 6.86 28.62
CA ARG A 65 -24.44 7.86 29.38
C ARG A 65 -23.61 8.80 30.26
N ASP A 66 -22.43 8.34 30.64
CA ASP A 66 -21.52 9.07 31.52
C ASP A 66 -20.62 10.05 30.74
N LEU A 67 -20.66 10.02 29.41
CA LEU A 67 -19.93 10.97 28.58
C LEU A 67 -20.54 12.38 28.66
N PRO A 68 -19.74 13.46 28.53
CA PRO A 68 -20.25 14.83 28.59
C PRO A 68 -21.29 15.08 27.50
N ARG A 69 -22.34 15.85 27.85
CA ARG A 69 -23.51 16.09 26.99
C ARG A 69 -23.87 17.56 26.91
N PRO A 70 -24.42 18.03 25.78
CA PRO A 70 -25.02 19.34 25.71
C PRO A 70 -26.24 19.42 26.64
N PRO A 71 -26.50 20.58 27.27
CA PRO A 71 -27.66 20.75 28.13
C PRO A 71 -28.96 20.65 27.33
N VAL A 72 -29.97 20.01 27.92
CA VAL A 72 -31.26 19.70 27.28
C VAL A 72 -31.99 20.96 26.76
N ARG A 73 -31.75 22.13 27.38
CA ARG A 73 -32.32 23.42 26.98
C ARG A 73 -31.75 24.00 25.67
N SER A 74 -30.69 23.43 25.11
CA SER A 74 -30.07 23.90 23.86
C SER A 74 -30.80 23.41 22.58
N GLY A 75 -32.12 23.57 22.53
CA GLY A 75 -32.89 23.58 21.26
C GLY A 75 -33.61 22.29 20.83
N GLY A 76 -33.91 21.35 21.74
CA GLY A 76 -34.57 20.08 21.40
C GLY A 76 -35.90 19.81 22.11
N ASN A 77 -36.95 19.45 21.36
CA ASN A 77 -38.16 18.83 21.95
C ASN A 77 -37.83 17.39 22.37
N LEU A 78 -38.61 16.81 23.31
CA LEU A 78 -38.37 15.50 23.92
C LEU A 78 -38.15 14.33 22.91
N ILE A 79 -38.69 14.48 21.70
CA ILE A 79 -38.66 13.50 20.59
C ILE A 79 -37.49 13.73 19.62
N SER A 80 -37.23 14.97 19.22
CA SER A 80 -36.16 15.32 18.27
C SER A 80 -34.80 15.51 18.96
N LYS A 81 -34.81 15.75 20.28
CA LYS A 81 -33.64 16.04 21.12
C LYS A 81 -32.68 16.97 20.38
N HIS A 82 -31.40 16.62 20.26
CA HIS A 82 -30.41 17.49 19.63
C HIS A 82 -30.15 17.17 18.15
N VAL A 83 -31.03 16.41 17.47
CA VAL A 83 -30.73 15.95 16.10
C VAL A 83 -30.62 17.09 15.09
N TYR A 84 -31.27 18.22 15.32
CA TYR A 84 -31.17 19.39 14.44
C TYR A 84 -29.89 20.19 14.67
N ALA A 85 -29.23 20.03 15.81
CA ALA A 85 -27.99 20.74 16.11
C ALA A 85 -26.81 20.27 15.25
N ILE A 86 -26.89 19.08 14.64
CA ILE A 86 -25.90 18.62 13.66
C ILE A 86 -26.23 19.06 12.22
N PHE A 87 -27.42 19.58 11.98
CA PHE A 87 -27.87 20.06 10.67
C PHE A 87 -28.18 21.57 10.70
N ASP A 88 -27.51 22.30 11.59
CA ASP A 88 -27.64 23.74 11.71
C ASP A 88 -27.11 24.45 10.46
N GLN A 89 -27.47 25.74 10.32
CA GLN A 89 -26.99 26.59 9.22
C GLN A 89 -26.39 27.86 9.82
N PRO A 90 -25.08 28.13 9.61
CA PRO A 90 -24.08 27.32 8.91
C PRO A 90 -23.74 26.00 9.61
N LEU A 91 -23.49 24.94 8.83
CA LEU A 91 -23.28 23.58 9.34
C LEU A 91 -22.10 23.46 10.32
N GLY A 92 -22.34 22.84 11.47
CA GLY A 92 -21.35 22.55 12.50
C GLY A 92 -21.12 23.70 13.48
N THR A 93 -21.92 24.77 13.45
CA THR A 93 -21.76 25.94 14.34
C THR A 93 -22.13 25.61 15.78
N GLN A 94 -23.28 24.98 16.00
CA GLN A 94 -23.73 24.51 17.32
C GLN A 94 -22.75 23.52 17.93
N ILE A 95 -22.25 22.58 17.12
CA ILE A 95 -21.23 21.63 17.59
C ILE A 95 -19.93 22.35 17.94
N THR A 96 -19.51 23.36 17.16
CA THR A 96 -18.34 24.19 17.49
C THR A 96 -18.51 24.86 18.85
N ASN A 97 -19.69 25.41 19.13
CA ASN A 97 -19.99 25.99 20.44
C ASN A 97 -19.88 24.96 21.55
N TRP A 98 -20.46 23.77 21.37
CA TRP A 98 -20.38 22.70 22.38
C TRP A 98 -18.95 22.23 22.65
N VAL A 99 -18.14 22.04 21.61
CA VAL A 99 -16.74 21.63 21.73
C VAL A 99 -15.94 22.64 22.56
N ASN A 100 -16.25 23.92 22.42
CA ASN A 100 -15.57 25.00 23.14
C ASN A 100 -16.16 25.31 24.53
N SER A 101 -17.45 25.08 24.76
CA SER A 101 -18.13 25.45 26.00
C SER A 101 -18.27 24.31 27.00
N ILE A 102 -18.28 23.05 26.54
CA ILE A 102 -18.47 21.88 27.39
C ILE A 102 -17.12 21.23 27.63
N PRO A 103 -16.67 21.11 28.90
CA PRO A 103 -15.47 20.34 29.21
C PRO A 103 -15.61 18.91 28.69
N ASN A 104 -14.71 18.52 27.78
CA ASN A 104 -14.74 17.24 27.12
C ASN A 104 -13.32 16.69 26.99
N ASN A 105 -13.16 15.37 27.10
CA ASN A 105 -11.88 14.68 26.96
C ASN A 105 -11.86 13.89 25.64
N GLY A 106 -12.14 14.58 24.52
CA GLY A 106 -12.13 13.99 23.18
C GLY A 106 -13.48 13.50 22.67
N LEU A 107 -14.47 13.29 23.55
CA LEU A 107 -15.79 12.76 23.17
C LEU A 107 -16.93 13.58 23.77
N LEU A 108 -17.93 13.90 22.95
CA LEU A 108 -19.23 14.42 23.38
C LEU A 108 -20.34 13.49 22.92
N HIS A 109 -21.30 13.21 23.79
CA HIS A 109 -22.43 12.33 23.49
C HIS A 109 -23.75 13.10 23.52
N PHE A 110 -24.61 12.85 22.53
CA PHE A 110 -25.99 13.31 22.58
C PHE A 110 -26.93 12.30 21.91
N PHE A 111 -28.22 12.41 22.22
CA PHE A 111 -29.26 11.61 21.55
C PHE A 111 -29.91 12.41 20.44
N GLY A 112 -30.09 11.78 19.28
CA GLY A 112 -30.88 12.26 18.16
C GLY A 112 -32.28 11.65 18.12
N LEU A 113 -32.87 11.67 16.93
CA LEU A 113 -34.23 11.19 16.65
C LEU A 113 -34.42 9.75 17.14
N MET A 114 -35.56 9.49 17.82
CA MET A 114 -35.93 8.15 18.32
C MET A 114 -34.81 7.50 19.14
N GLY A 115 -34.10 8.28 19.96
CA GLY A 115 -33.05 7.78 20.85
C GLY A 115 -31.84 7.18 20.13
N ALA A 116 -31.60 7.56 18.87
CA ALA A 116 -30.33 7.27 18.20
C ALA A 116 -29.18 7.96 18.95
N GLU A 117 -28.06 7.25 19.11
CA GLU A 117 -26.89 7.74 19.84
C GLU A 117 -25.90 8.37 18.87
N TYR A 118 -25.41 9.55 19.21
CA TYR A 118 -24.43 10.31 18.43
C TYR A 118 -23.23 10.66 19.30
N LEU A 119 -22.05 10.34 18.78
CA LEU A 119 -20.77 10.66 19.40
C LEU A 119 -20.04 11.67 18.51
N VAL A 120 -19.70 12.83 19.06
CA VAL A 120 -18.83 13.82 18.40
C VAL A 120 -17.41 13.54 18.85
N VAL A 121 -16.52 13.36 17.88
CA VAL A 121 -15.06 13.28 18.12
C VAL A 121 -14.47 14.68 18.06
N THR A 122 -13.66 15.02 19.05
CA THR A 122 -13.24 16.42 19.32
C THR A 122 -11.75 16.58 19.53
N ASP A 123 -11.01 15.47 19.65
CA ASP A 123 -9.57 15.44 19.77
C ASP A 123 -8.92 14.50 18.75
N VAL A 124 -7.60 14.52 18.74
CA VAL A 124 -6.76 13.82 17.78
C VAL A 124 -6.82 12.30 17.95
N GLU A 125 -6.79 11.84 19.19
CA GLU A 125 -6.73 10.42 19.52
C GLU A 125 -8.02 9.73 19.09
N SER A 126 -9.18 10.34 19.41
CA SER A 126 -10.47 9.84 18.96
C SER A 126 -10.63 9.89 17.44
N LEU A 127 -10.11 10.94 16.77
CA LEU A 127 -10.08 11.01 15.32
C LEU A 127 -9.21 9.90 14.70
N SER A 128 -8.04 9.60 15.29
CA SER A 128 -7.16 8.53 14.82
C SER A 128 -7.83 7.17 14.91
N ASP A 129 -8.55 6.91 16.00
CA ASP A 129 -9.32 5.66 16.15
C ASP A 129 -10.38 5.51 15.05
N VAL A 130 -11.11 6.59 14.74
CA VAL A 130 -12.22 6.56 13.77
C VAL A 130 -11.74 6.59 12.32
N LEU A 131 -10.69 7.36 12.01
CA LEU A 131 -10.25 7.61 10.62
C LEU A 131 -9.07 6.74 10.18
N SER A 132 -8.35 6.12 11.13
CA SER A 132 -7.15 5.31 10.84
C SER A 132 -7.26 3.91 11.45
N ASN A 133 -7.16 3.80 12.78
CA ASN A 133 -6.93 2.52 13.48
C ASN A 133 -8.07 1.52 13.26
N ARG A 134 -9.32 2.01 13.25
CA ARG A 134 -10.54 1.18 13.14
C ARG A 134 -11.49 1.70 12.06
N SER A 135 -10.95 2.32 11.02
CA SER A 135 -11.73 3.02 9.98
C SER A 135 -12.85 2.18 9.33
N TYR A 136 -12.63 0.89 9.09
CA TYR A 136 -13.63 0.00 8.50
C TYR A 136 -14.78 -0.40 9.45
N HIS A 137 -14.66 -0.13 10.75
CA HIS A 137 -15.77 -0.30 11.71
C HIS A 137 -16.78 0.85 11.62
N PHE A 138 -16.40 1.97 10.99
CA PHE A 138 -17.20 3.18 10.87
C PHE A 138 -17.53 3.46 9.41
N GLN A 139 -18.67 2.94 8.94
CA GLN A 139 -19.09 3.12 7.55
C GLN A 139 -19.97 4.36 7.38
N LYS A 140 -20.08 4.87 6.14
CA LYS A 140 -21.09 5.87 5.80
C LYS A 140 -22.50 5.34 6.11
N THR A 141 -23.38 6.23 6.52
CA THR A 141 -24.77 5.83 6.81
C THR A 141 -25.45 5.28 5.55
N SER A 142 -26.36 4.32 5.73
CA SER A 142 -27.07 3.70 4.60
C SER A 142 -27.95 4.69 3.83
N GLY A 143 -28.51 5.70 4.52
CA GLY A 143 -29.26 6.79 3.90
C GLY A 143 -28.39 7.63 2.97
N LEU A 144 -27.21 8.04 3.44
CA LEU A 144 -26.24 8.80 2.65
C LEU A 144 -25.80 8.03 1.42
N ARG A 145 -25.44 6.74 1.60
CA ARG A 145 -25.04 5.89 0.47
C ARG A 145 -26.15 5.78 -0.57
N ARG A 146 -27.40 5.51 -0.14
CA ARG A 146 -28.54 5.39 -1.06
C ARG A 146 -28.79 6.67 -1.86
N TYR A 147 -28.75 7.83 -1.18
CA TYR A 147 -28.95 9.10 -1.85
C TYR A 147 -27.81 9.41 -2.84
N ALA A 148 -26.56 9.18 -2.42
CA ALA A 148 -25.38 9.54 -3.18
C ALA A 148 -25.10 8.63 -4.40
N VAL A 149 -25.55 7.36 -4.40
CA VAL A 149 -25.51 6.49 -5.60
C VAL A 149 -26.20 7.15 -6.80
N ARG A 150 -27.23 7.99 -6.59
CA ARG A 150 -28.05 8.59 -7.66
C ARG A 150 -27.25 9.52 -8.58
N PHE A 151 -26.11 10.05 -8.11
CA PHE A 151 -25.30 11.01 -8.85
C PHE A 151 -23.80 10.66 -8.89
N PHE A 152 -23.29 9.81 -7.99
CA PHE A 152 -21.93 9.24 -8.09
C PHE A 152 -21.85 7.86 -8.73
N GLY A 153 -22.98 7.16 -8.89
CA GLY A 153 -22.98 5.75 -9.22
C GLY A 153 -22.32 4.90 -8.13
N ARG A 154 -21.73 3.75 -8.51
CA ARG A 154 -20.92 2.89 -7.63
C ARG A 154 -19.43 3.23 -7.72
N GLY A 155 -19.08 4.52 -7.63
CA GLY A 155 -17.69 4.96 -7.53
C GLY A 155 -17.09 4.73 -6.14
N ILE A 156 -15.77 4.87 -6.03
CA ILE A 156 -14.99 4.62 -4.80
C ILE A 156 -15.54 5.33 -3.55
N VAL A 157 -16.21 6.44 -3.73
CA VAL A 157 -16.83 7.28 -2.69
C VAL A 157 -17.91 6.52 -1.94
N ILE A 158 -18.70 5.74 -2.66
CA ILE A 158 -19.90 5.10 -2.11
C ILE A 158 -19.61 3.69 -1.62
N GLN A 159 -18.52 3.11 -2.11
CA GLN A 159 -18.03 1.80 -1.74
C GLN A 159 -17.63 1.77 -0.26
N GLU A 160 -17.80 0.60 0.36
CA GLU A 160 -17.47 0.32 1.76
C GLU A 160 -16.87 -1.08 1.87
N GLY A 161 -16.19 -1.38 2.99
CA GLY A 161 -15.66 -2.72 3.24
C GLY A 161 -14.60 -3.14 2.22
N ASP A 162 -14.65 -4.39 1.77
CA ASP A 162 -13.61 -4.99 0.93
C ASP A 162 -13.63 -4.49 -0.52
N GLU A 163 -14.79 -4.13 -1.06
CA GLU A 163 -14.92 -3.48 -2.36
C GLU A 163 -14.15 -2.14 -2.37
N HIS A 164 -14.33 -1.33 -1.32
CA HIS A 164 -13.57 -0.11 -1.15
C HIS A 164 -12.07 -0.37 -0.95
N LYS A 165 -11.67 -1.38 -0.17
CA LYS A 165 -10.25 -1.73 0.01
C LYS A 165 -9.57 -2.05 -1.33
N LYS A 166 -10.20 -2.92 -2.12
CA LYS A 166 -9.71 -3.35 -3.43
C LYS A 166 -9.55 -2.14 -4.36
N ASN A 167 -10.63 -1.40 -4.59
CA ASN A 167 -10.64 -0.31 -5.55
C ASN A 167 -9.79 0.87 -5.10
N ARG A 168 -9.70 1.13 -3.78
CA ARG A 168 -8.79 2.14 -3.24
C ARG A 168 -7.33 1.83 -3.52
N LYS A 169 -6.90 0.56 -3.45
CA LYS A 169 -5.51 0.20 -3.73
C LYS A 169 -5.10 0.63 -5.13
N SER A 170 -5.93 0.33 -6.14
CA SER A 170 -5.70 0.73 -7.54
C SER A 170 -5.87 2.24 -7.75
N PHE A 171 -6.87 2.85 -7.11
CA PHE A 171 -7.16 4.28 -7.29
C PHE A 171 -6.11 5.21 -6.65
N VAL A 172 -5.44 4.80 -5.55
CA VAL A 172 -4.37 5.59 -4.90
C VAL A 172 -3.16 5.77 -5.81
N GLN A 173 -2.83 4.76 -6.63
CA GLN A 173 -1.63 4.76 -7.48
C GLN A 173 -1.66 5.86 -8.55
N VAL A 174 -2.87 6.22 -8.99
CA VAL A 174 -3.14 7.27 -9.99
C VAL A 174 -2.73 8.67 -9.50
N PHE A 175 -2.56 8.85 -8.19
CA PHE A 175 -2.24 10.15 -7.61
C PHE A 175 -0.90 10.18 -6.86
N ASN A 176 0.07 9.41 -7.35
CA ASN A 176 1.44 9.51 -6.86
C ASN A 176 2.10 10.84 -7.26
N GLN A 177 3.22 11.19 -6.62
CA GLN A 177 3.90 12.47 -6.83
C GLN A 177 4.32 12.67 -8.29
N ARG A 178 4.86 11.63 -8.95
CA ARG A 178 5.28 11.71 -10.36
C ARG A 178 4.13 12.13 -11.27
N GLN A 179 2.90 11.68 -10.99
CA GLN A 179 1.72 12.05 -11.76
C GLN A 179 1.28 13.49 -11.50
N VAL A 180 1.38 13.97 -10.24
CA VAL A 180 1.14 15.38 -9.91
C VAL A 180 2.13 16.29 -10.65
N ASP A 181 3.40 15.88 -10.77
CA ASP A 181 4.44 16.64 -11.44
C ASP A 181 4.13 16.83 -12.94
N LYS A 182 3.58 15.79 -13.58
CA LYS A 182 3.17 15.84 -15.00
C LYS A 182 2.00 16.78 -15.26
N LEU A 183 1.11 17.00 -14.29
CA LEU A 183 -0.04 17.91 -14.44
C LEU A 183 0.35 19.39 -14.32
N LYS A 184 1.51 19.71 -13.72
CA LYS A 184 1.92 21.10 -13.42
C LYS A 184 1.96 22.02 -14.63
N PRO A 185 2.58 21.65 -15.78
CA PRO A 185 2.65 22.55 -16.94
C PRO A 185 1.24 22.90 -17.46
N VAL A 186 0.34 21.92 -17.47
CA VAL A 186 -1.03 22.10 -17.94
C VAL A 186 -1.83 23.00 -16.99
N LEU A 187 -1.67 22.80 -15.68
CA LEU A 187 -2.28 23.66 -14.66
C LEU A 187 -1.72 25.09 -14.69
N SER A 188 -0.42 25.26 -14.94
CA SER A 188 0.21 26.56 -15.10
C SER A 188 -0.33 27.29 -16.34
N ALA A 189 -0.47 26.58 -17.46
CA ALA A 189 -1.08 27.14 -18.66
C ALA A 189 -2.54 27.57 -18.42
N LYS A 190 -3.33 26.74 -17.73
CA LYS A 190 -4.71 27.07 -17.35
C LYS A 190 -4.76 28.28 -16.41
N ALA A 191 -3.85 28.37 -15.43
CA ALA A 191 -3.74 29.54 -14.56
C ALA A 191 -3.43 30.83 -15.35
N GLY A 192 -2.59 30.75 -16.39
CA GLY A 192 -2.36 31.86 -17.33
C GLY A 192 -3.65 32.33 -18.01
N GLN A 193 -4.45 31.39 -18.54
CA GLN A 193 -5.75 31.71 -19.15
C GLN A 193 -6.74 32.35 -18.16
N VAL A 194 -6.75 31.89 -16.90
CA VAL A 194 -7.55 32.50 -15.82
C VAL A 194 -7.15 33.96 -15.63
N VAL A 195 -5.85 34.25 -15.56
CA VAL A 195 -5.33 35.61 -15.42
C VAL A 195 -5.70 36.47 -16.63
N GLU A 196 -5.53 35.96 -17.86
CA GLU A 196 -5.90 36.68 -19.08
C GLU A 196 -7.39 37.01 -19.13
N HIS A 197 -8.25 36.04 -18.76
CA HIS A 197 -9.69 36.26 -18.68
C HIS A 197 -10.03 37.35 -17.66
N LEU A 198 -9.45 37.30 -16.45
CA LEU A 198 -9.66 38.32 -15.42
C LEU A 198 -9.17 39.71 -15.87
N LEU A 199 -8.02 39.79 -16.54
CA LEU A 199 -7.50 41.05 -17.11
C LEU A 199 -8.40 41.59 -18.24
N GLY A 200 -9.02 40.70 -19.01
CA GLY A 200 -9.98 41.06 -20.07
C GLY A 200 -11.29 41.64 -19.54
N LEU A 201 -11.69 41.29 -18.31
CA LEU A 201 -12.89 41.85 -17.67
C LEU A 201 -12.69 43.30 -17.19
N CYS A 202 -11.45 43.76 -17.02
CA CYS A 202 -11.15 45.13 -16.64
C CYS A 202 -11.36 46.08 -17.84
N PRO A 203 -12.30 47.05 -17.78
CA PRO A 203 -12.51 47.99 -18.88
C PRO A 203 -11.24 48.79 -19.23
N ARG A 204 -10.84 48.80 -20.50
CA ARG A 204 -9.69 49.61 -20.97
C ARG A 204 -10.19 51.03 -21.30
N GLN A 205 -9.81 52.05 -20.53
CA GLN A 205 -10.06 53.44 -20.91
C GLN A 205 -8.92 53.96 -21.81
N PRO A 206 -9.21 54.44 -23.03
CA PRO A 206 -8.19 55.06 -23.86
C PRO A 206 -7.72 56.36 -23.20
N GLY A 207 -6.41 56.50 -22.97
CA GLY A 207 -5.81 57.77 -22.58
C GLY A 207 -5.90 58.79 -23.72
N GLN A 208 -5.74 60.08 -23.39
CA GLN A 208 -5.95 61.22 -24.31
C GLN A 208 -5.14 61.16 -25.62
N ASP A 209 -4.07 60.36 -25.67
CA ASP A 209 -3.18 60.25 -26.84
C ASP A 209 -3.46 59.01 -27.71
N GLY A 210 -4.50 58.22 -27.40
CA GLY A 210 -4.89 57.02 -28.13
C GLY A 210 -3.87 55.85 -28.10
N LYS A 211 -2.72 56.04 -27.44
CA LYS A 211 -1.60 55.07 -27.40
C LYS A 211 -1.24 54.56 -26.00
N ASN A 212 -1.63 55.27 -24.94
CA ASN A 212 -1.39 54.86 -23.55
C ASN A 212 -2.72 54.74 -22.78
N TYR A 213 -2.86 53.67 -22.01
CA TYR A 213 -4.01 53.42 -21.12
C TYR A 213 -3.62 53.86 -19.70
N GLU A 214 -4.25 54.92 -19.17
CA GLU A 214 -4.09 55.33 -17.77
C GLU A 214 -5.44 55.25 -17.04
N GLY A 215 -5.45 54.57 -15.88
CA GLY A 215 -6.62 54.44 -15.01
C GLY A 215 -6.66 53.09 -14.28
N SER A 216 -6.89 53.11 -12.96
CA SER A 216 -7.12 51.90 -12.16
C SER A 216 -8.48 51.29 -12.52
N SER A 217 -8.51 50.50 -13.59
CA SER A 217 -9.69 49.79 -14.03
C SER A 217 -9.99 48.62 -13.10
N THR A 218 -11.14 48.66 -12.45
CA THR A 218 -11.61 47.61 -11.54
C THR A 218 -12.82 46.89 -12.14
N ALA A 219 -12.83 45.57 -12.09
CA ALA A 219 -13.97 44.74 -12.44
C ALA A 219 -14.53 44.01 -11.21
N ALA A 220 -15.84 43.82 -11.16
CA ALA A 220 -16.51 43.03 -10.13
C ALA A 220 -16.83 41.63 -10.67
N ILE A 221 -16.46 40.58 -9.94
CA ILE A 221 -16.74 39.19 -10.30
C ILE A 221 -17.49 38.47 -9.18
N LYS A 222 -18.36 37.53 -9.56
CA LYS A 222 -18.96 36.58 -8.63
C LYS A 222 -17.97 35.44 -8.38
N VAL A 223 -17.13 35.59 -7.35
CA VAL A 223 -16.00 34.68 -7.07
C VAL A 223 -16.40 33.20 -7.03
N VAL A 224 -17.56 32.86 -6.43
CA VAL A 224 -18.01 31.45 -6.33
C VAL A 224 -18.35 30.86 -7.70
N GLU A 225 -19.04 31.62 -8.55
CA GLU A 225 -19.41 31.18 -9.90
C GLU A 225 -18.17 31.04 -10.79
N PHE A 226 -17.28 32.04 -10.70
CA PHE A 226 -15.99 32.02 -11.39
C PHE A 226 -15.12 30.83 -10.96
N ALA A 227 -14.95 30.62 -9.65
CA ALA A 227 -14.14 29.51 -9.12
C ALA A 227 -14.69 28.14 -9.53
N LYS A 228 -16.01 28.02 -9.69
CA LYS A 228 -16.65 26.80 -10.22
C LYS A 228 -16.27 26.55 -11.67
N LEU A 229 -16.36 27.56 -12.55
CA LEU A 229 -15.94 27.44 -13.95
C LEU A 229 -14.46 27.04 -14.07
N VAL A 230 -13.59 27.72 -13.32
CA VAL A 230 -12.14 27.40 -13.27
C VAL A 230 -11.90 25.95 -12.84
N SER A 231 -12.53 25.54 -11.73
CA SER A 231 -12.34 24.20 -11.18
C SER A 231 -12.93 23.12 -12.08
N PHE A 232 -14.01 23.42 -12.82
CA PHE A 232 -14.60 22.51 -13.78
C PHE A 232 -13.66 22.23 -14.95
N ASP A 233 -13.08 23.27 -15.53
CA ASP A 233 -12.08 23.14 -16.62
C ASP A 233 -10.84 22.39 -16.15
N VAL A 234 -10.32 22.72 -14.96
CA VAL A 234 -9.17 22.02 -14.36
C VAL A 234 -9.47 20.54 -14.15
N MET A 235 -10.67 20.19 -13.69
CA MET A 235 -11.04 18.79 -13.49
C MET A 235 -11.29 18.04 -14.79
N GLY A 236 -11.77 18.70 -15.85
CA GLY A 236 -11.81 18.11 -17.18
C GLY A 236 -10.43 17.68 -17.66
N ILE A 237 -9.44 18.56 -17.47
CA ILE A 237 -8.03 18.30 -17.82
C ILE A 237 -7.49 17.13 -17.00
N ILE A 238 -7.67 17.16 -15.67
CA ILE A 238 -7.09 16.15 -14.78
C ILE A 238 -7.77 14.78 -14.95
N ALA A 239 -9.09 14.76 -15.10
CA ALA A 239 -9.86 13.53 -15.14
C ALA A 239 -9.89 12.87 -16.52
N LEU A 240 -9.95 13.67 -17.58
CA LEU A 240 -10.19 13.21 -18.96
C LEU A 240 -9.10 13.68 -19.95
N GLY A 241 -8.20 14.58 -19.55
CA GLY A 241 -7.28 15.23 -20.47
C GLY A 241 -7.96 16.22 -21.43
N ILE A 242 -9.17 16.68 -21.08
CA ILE A 242 -10.00 17.54 -21.93
C ILE A 242 -10.24 18.87 -21.23
N ASP A 243 -9.88 19.95 -21.91
CA ASP A 243 -10.22 21.29 -21.46
C ASP A 243 -11.65 21.64 -21.91
N PHE A 244 -12.58 21.77 -20.95
CA PHE A 244 -13.98 22.09 -21.26
C PHE A 244 -14.16 23.53 -21.73
N ASN A 245 -13.22 24.44 -21.46
CA ASN A 245 -13.28 25.85 -21.81
C ASN A 245 -14.58 26.55 -21.35
N SER A 246 -15.12 26.13 -20.20
CA SER A 246 -16.37 26.67 -19.65
C SER A 246 -16.26 28.14 -19.25
N MET A 247 -15.06 28.61 -18.89
CA MET A 247 -14.79 30.04 -18.65
C MET A 247 -15.00 30.92 -19.89
N GLN A 248 -14.89 30.34 -21.08
CA GLN A 248 -15.11 31.02 -22.37
C GLN A 248 -16.51 30.71 -22.93
N HIS A 249 -17.45 30.28 -22.08
CA HIS A 249 -18.82 29.91 -22.44
C HIS A 249 -18.96 28.71 -23.39
N HIS A 250 -17.96 27.82 -23.46
CA HIS A 250 -18.07 26.54 -24.17
C HIS A 250 -18.54 25.43 -23.22
N ASN A 251 -19.17 24.37 -23.74
CA ASN A 251 -19.61 23.19 -22.98
C ASN A 251 -20.46 23.50 -21.72
N LEU A 252 -21.18 24.63 -21.71
CA LEU A 252 -21.99 25.07 -20.56
C LEU A 252 -23.11 24.08 -20.21
N GLU A 253 -23.62 23.33 -21.18
CA GLU A 253 -24.62 22.29 -20.94
C GLU A 253 -24.10 21.20 -19.96
N LEU A 254 -22.86 20.75 -20.12
CA LEU A 254 -22.25 19.78 -19.21
C LEU A 254 -22.01 20.40 -17.82
N PHE A 255 -21.61 21.67 -17.78
CA PHE A 255 -21.45 22.42 -16.53
C PHE A 255 -22.79 22.56 -15.77
N GLU A 256 -23.89 22.88 -16.46
CA GLU A 256 -25.25 22.96 -15.89
C GLU A 256 -25.73 21.60 -15.36
N VAL A 257 -25.41 20.51 -16.07
CA VAL A 257 -25.67 19.14 -15.60
C VAL A 257 -24.92 18.88 -14.30
N PHE A 258 -23.63 19.23 -14.22
CA PHE A 258 -22.83 19.11 -13.01
C PHE A 258 -23.37 19.96 -11.85
N GLN A 259 -23.76 21.21 -12.11
CA GLN A 259 -24.42 22.05 -11.10
C GLN A 259 -25.73 21.42 -10.61
N THR A 260 -26.54 20.89 -11.52
CA THR A 260 -27.80 20.22 -11.16
C THR A 260 -27.56 19.01 -10.27
N LEU A 261 -26.48 18.26 -10.47
CA LEU A 261 -26.16 17.07 -9.69
C LEU A 261 -25.49 17.39 -8.35
N PHE A 262 -24.53 18.32 -8.32
CA PHE A 262 -23.60 18.49 -7.20
C PHE A 262 -23.75 19.80 -6.43
N ALA A 263 -24.36 20.85 -7.02
CA ALA A 263 -24.61 22.07 -6.28
C ALA A 263 -25.66 21.82 -5.18
N THR A 264 -25.37 22.33 -3.98
CA THR A 264 -26.25 22.19 -2.82
C THR A 264 -27.18 23.39 -2.70
N ASP A 265 -28.49 23.15 -2.59
CA ASP A 265 -29.50 24.16 -2.30
C ASP A 265 -30.44 23.68 -1.18
N ALA A 266 -31.27 24.60 -0.66
CA ALA A 266 -32.17 24.30 0.46
C ALA A 266 -33.20 23.21 0.14
N ASN A 267 -33.64 23.07 -1.12
CA ASN A 267 -34.57 22.03 -1.54
C ASN A 267 -33.87 20.66 -1.57
N LYS A 268 -32.68 20.56 -2.14
CA LYS A 268 -31.86 19.34 -2.15
C LYS A 268 -31.43 18.93 -0.74
N GLN A 269 -31.15 19.88 0.15
CA GLN A 269 -30.89 19.58 1.57
C GLN A 269 -32.11 18.97 2.25
N ARG A 270 -33.32 19.51 2.03
CA ARG A 270 -34.57 18.91 2.53
C ARG A 270 -34.79 17.51 1.94
N GLN A 271 -34.54 17.34 0.65
CA GLN A 271 -34.65 16.04 -0.02
C GLN A 271 -33.64 15.03 0.53
N PHE A 272 -32.39 15.45 0.75
CA PHE A 272 -31.36 14.65 1.41
C PHE A 272 -31.83 14.21 2.80
N MET A 273 -32.38 15.13 3.60
CA MET A 273 -32.92 14.80 4.92
C MET A 273 -34.09 13.82 4.83
N TRP A 274 -35.00 14.00 3.88
CA TRP A 274 -36.10 13.07 3.61
C TRP A 274 -35.58 11.65 3.33
N HIS A 275 -34.62 11.51 2.40
CA HIS A 275 -34.02 10.22 2.05
C HIS A 275 -33.24 9.56 3.19
N ASN A 276 -32.67 10.35 4.11
CA ASN A 276 -31.89 9.84 5.25
C ASN A 276 -32.76 9.48 6.46
N CYS A 277 -33.88 10.18 6.69
CA CYS A 277 -34.74 9.97 7.85
C CYS A 277 -35.93 9.03 7.56
N ALA A 278 -36.43 8.99 6.32
CA ALA A 278 -37.58 8.16 5.96
C ALA A 278 -37.17 6.73 5.57
N PRO A 279 -37.99 5.71 5.86
CA PRO A 279 -37.79 4.36 5.35
C PRO A 279 -37.81 4.32 3.81
N PRO A 280 -37.01 3.46 3.16
CA PRO A 280 -36.92 3.40 1.69
C PRO A 280 -38.26 3.21 0.98
N TRP A 281 -39.16 2.39 1.54
CA TRP A 281 -40.49 2.15 0.95
C TRP A 281 -41.37 3.42 0.95
N LEU A 282 -41.21 4.28 1.96
CA LEU A 282 -41.97 5.52 2.04
C LEU A 282 -41.43 6.56 1.06
N VAL A 283 -40.11 6.62 0.92
CA VAL A 283 -39.45 7.48 -0.06
C VAL A 283 -39.86 7.12 -1.48
N SER A 284 -39.99 5.82 -1.81
CA SER A 284 -40.42 5.38 -3.14
C SER A 284 -41.86 5.71 -3.49
N LEU A 285 -42.74 5.91 -2.50
CA LEU A 285 -44.15 6.27 -2.73
C LEU A 285 -44.33 7.75 -3.08
N PHE A 286 -43.38 8.60 -2.71
CA PHE A 286 -43.45 10.05 -2.94
C PHE A 286 -42.23 10.52 -3.75
N PRO A 287 -42.12 10.13 -5.04
CA PRO A 287 -41.00 10.54 -5.89
C PRO A 287 -41.03 12.07 -6.09
N SER A 288 -39.96 12.74 -5.67
CA SER A 288 -39.88 14.20 -5.78
C SER A 288 -39.57 14.67 -7.21
N THR A 289 -39.92 15.91 -7.52
CA THR A 289 -39.49 16.57 -8.77
C THR A 289 -37.97 16.67 -8.85
N ILE A 290 -37.30 16.90 -7.72
CA ILE A 290 -35.83 16.96 -7.58
C ILE A 290 -35.22 15.61 -7.94
N ASP A 291 -35.78 14.51 -7.44
CA ASP A 291 -35.32 13.15 -7.74
C ASP A 291 -35.36 12.86 -9.25
N ARG A 292 -36.43 13.27 -9.92
CA ARG A 292 -36.57 13.15 -11.37
C ARG A 292 -35.60 14.04 -12.14
N GLN A 293 -35.37 15.26 -11.65
CA GLN A 293 -34.40 16.18 -12.25
C GLN A 293 -32.97 15.63 -12.15
N MET A 294 -32.56 15.13 -10.97
CA MET A 294 -31.26 14.50 -10.77
C MET A 294 -31.08 13.24 -11.63
N GLU A 295 -32.11 12.40 -11.76
CA GLU A 295 -32.07 11.22 -12.64
C GLU A 295 -31.95 11.57 -14.12
N ARG A 296 -32.55 12.69 -14.57
CA ARG A 296 -32.39 13.18 -15.95
C ARG A 296 -30.97 13.71 -16.17
N ALA A 297 -30.49 14.56 -15.26
CA ALA A 297 -29.13 15.11 -15.32
C ALA A 297 -28.06 14.01 -15.28
N TYR A 298 -28.23 12.99 -14.44
CA TYR A 298 -27.28 11.86 -14.38
C TYR A 298 -27.30 11.01 -15.65
N ARG A 299 -28.47 10.83 -16.28
CA ARG A 299 -28.57 10.15 -17.58
C ARG A 299 -27.86 10.94 -18.68
N GLN A 300 -28.04 12.25 -18.72
CA GLN A 300 -27.36 13.13 -19.67
C GLN A 300 -25.84 13.09 -19.45
N LEU A 301 -25.38 13.20 -18.19
CA LEU A 301 -23.96 13.06 -17.84
C LEU A 301 -23.38 11.74 -18.34
N ARG A 302 -24.07 10.62 -18.10
CA ARG A 302 -23.62 9.30 -18.54
C ARG A 302 -23.60 9.17 -20.06
N ALA A 303 -24.55 9.79 -20.75
CA ALA A 303 -24.57 9.81 -22.22
C ALA A 303 -23.37 10.59 -22.77
N THR A 304 -23.12 11.80 -22.27
CA THR A 304 -21.98 12.64 -22.68
C THR A 304 -20.64 11.97 -22.39
N LEU A 305 -20.43 11.51 -21.15
CA LEU A 305 -19.19 10.80 -20.80
C LEU A 305 -19.05 9.47 -21.56
N GLY A 306 -20.17 8.82 -21.90
CA GLY A 306 -20.18 7.58 -22.69
C GLY A 306 -19.70 7.77 -24.13
N GLN A 307 -19.72 9.00 -24.65
CA GLN A 307 -19.13 9.38 -25.94
C GLN A 307 -17.66 9.81 -25.75
N LEU A 308 -17.39 10.68 -24.76
CA LEU A 308 -16.06 11.24 -24.52
C LEU A 308 -15.02 10.21 -24.08
N ILE A 309 -15.40 9.23 -23.25
CA ILE A 309 -14.45 8.23 -22.73
C ILE A 309 -13.89 7.36 -23.86
N PRO A 310 -14.70 6.70 -24.70
CA PRO A 310 -14.19 5.92 -25.83
C PRO A 310 -13.39 6.76 -26.83
N GLU A 311 -13.84 7.96 -27.17
CA GLU A 311 -13.12 8.87 -28.08
C GLU A 311 -11.72 9.22 -27.54
N ARG A 312 -11.64 9.56 -26.25
CA ARG A 312 -10.36 9.85 -25.59
C ARG A 312 -9.45 8.62 -25.57
N LEU A 313 -9.96 7.44 -25.22
CA LEU A 313 -9.18 6.20 -25.21
C LEU A 313 -8.72 5.80 -26.62
N ALA A 314 -9.55 6.00 -27.64
CA ALA A 314 -9.22 5.72 -29.04
C ALA A 314 -8.17 6.70 -29.59
N ALA A 315 -8.24 7.99 -29.24
CA ALA A 315 -7.28 9.00 -29.66
C ALA A 315 -5.86 8.77 -29.10
N VAL A 316 -5.75 8.00 -28.01
CA VAL A 316 -4.48 7.67 -27.37
C VAL A 316 -3.92 6.33 -27.87
N ASN A 317 -4.73 5.44 -28.45
CA ASN A 317 -4.30 4.16 -29.04
C ASN A 317 -3.35 4.38 -30.24
N GLY A 318 -2.05 4.46 -29.97
CA GLY A 318 -0.97 4.74 -30.94
C GLY A 318 0.13 5.67 -30.43
N LYS A 319 -0.05 6.30 -29.26
CA LYS A 319 0.98 7.02 -28.50
C LYS A 319 1.04 6.43 -27.08
N ASP A 320 2.19 6.50 -26.43
CA ASP A 320 2.45 5.90 -25.11
C ASP A 320 1.28 6.16 -24.12
N LEU A 321 0.52 5.11 -23.80
CA LEU A 321 -0.85 5.16 -23.26
C LEU A 321 -0.95 5.52 -21.76
N SER A 322 0.16 5.84 -21.10
CA SER A 322 0.26 5.68 -19.64
C SER A 322 0.20 6.97 -18.80
N ASP A 323 0.12 8.18 -19.36
CA ASP A 323 0.87 9.25 -18.68
C ASP A 323 0.31 10.68 -18.62
N GLN A 324 -0.97 10.94 -18.94
CA GLN A 324 -1.48 12.33 -18.95
C GLN A 324 -2.67 12.62 -18.02
N ASP A 325 -3.67 11.75 -17.97
CA ASP A 325 -4.91 12.00 -17.21
C ASP A 325 -5.37 10.75 -16.44
N ILE A 326 -6.30 10.94 -15.50
CA ILE A 326 -6.79 9.88 -14.62
C ILE A 326 -7.51 8.78 -15.40
N LEU A 327 -8.23 9.12 -16.47
CA LEU A 327 -8.93 8.13 -17.30
C LEU A 327 -7.95 7.18 -17.97
N THR A 328 -6.92 7.69 -18.63
CA THR A 328 -5.92 6.84 -19.29
C THR A 328 -5.19 5.96 -18.28
N GLN A 329 -4.90 6.47 -17.09
CA GLN A 329 -4.24 5.70 -16.03
C GLN A 329 -5.13 4.59 -15.45
N ILE A 330 -6.40 4.90 -15.16
CA ILE A 330 -7.36 3.91 -14.66
C ILE A 330 -7.58 2.82 -15.72
N ALA A 331 -7.76 3.21 -16.99
CA ALA A 331 -7.95 2.28 -18.09
C ALA A 331 -6.69 1.42 -18.34
N GLY A 332 -5.50 2.03 -18.37
CA GLY A 332 -4.22 1.37 -18.58
C GLY A 332 -3.81 0.43 -17.43
N SER A 333 -4.28 0.67 -16.20
CA SER A 333 -3.99 -0.20 -15.05
C SER A 333 -4.60 -1.60 -15.15
N GLY A 334 -5.60 -1.81 -16.02
CA GLY A 334 -6.38 -3.05 -16.10
C GLY A 334 -7.17 -3.41 -14.83
N SER A 335 -7.18 -2.54 -13.81
CA SER A 335 -7.78 -2.81 -12.50
C SER A 335 -9.30 -2.66 -12.45
N PHE A 336 -9.87 -1.97 -13.44
CA PHE A 336 -11.29 -1.66 -13.53
C PHE A 336 -11.83 -2.13 -14.88
N SER A 337 -13.00 -2.78 -14.86
CA SER A 337 -13.74 -3.08 -16.09
C SER A 337 -14.26 -1.80 -16.75
N GLN A 338 -14.60 -1.86 -18.05
CA GLN A 338 -15.17 -0.74 -18.78
C GLN A 338 -16.41 -0.12 -18.09
N GLU A 339 -17.23 -0.96 -17.46
CA GLU A 339 -18.41 -0.50 -16.71
C GLU A 339 -18.05 0.19 -15.38
N GLU A 340 -16.91 -0.17 -14.77
CA GLU A 340 -16.43 0.39 -13.51
C GLU A 340 -15.68 1.72 -13.69
N ILE A 341 -15.07 1.96 -14.86
CA ILE A 341 -14.34 3.20 -15.16
C ILE A 341 -15.26 4.42 -15.03
N MET A 342 -16.45 4.37 -15.64
CA MET A 342 -17.38 5.50 -15.67
C MET A 342 -17.73 6.06 -14.28
N PRO A 343 -18.19 5.25 -13.30
CA PRO A 343 -18.40 5.72 -11.93
C PRO A 343 -17.15 6.32 -11.26
N GLN A 344 -15.94 5.84 -11.58
CA GLN A 344 -14.70 6.42 -11.04
C GLN A 344 -14.42 7.80 -11.64
N ILE A 345 -14.63 7.98 -12.95
CA ILE A 345 -14.44 9.29 -13.61
C ILE A 345 -15.46 10.31 -13.13
N VAL A 346 -16.74 9.95 -13.04
CA VAL A 346 -17.78 10.81 -12.45
C VAL A 346 -17.39 11.22 -11.04
N THR A 347 -16.92 10.25 -10.25
CA THR A 347 -16.43 10.49 -8.90
C THR A 347 -15.28 11.49 -8.86
N THR A 348 -14.26 11.31 -9.71
CA THR A 348 -13.10 12.19 -9.80
C THR A 348 -13.52 13.61 -10.15
N LEU A 349 -14.26 13.80 -11.25
CA LEU A 349 -14.74 15.10 -11.71
C LEU A 349 -15.52 15.82 -10.62
N ALA A 350 -16.51 15.14 -10.03
CA ALA A 350 -17.37 15.71 -9.01
C ALA A 350 -16.62 16.04 -7.71
N ALA A 351 -15.67 15.19 -7.31
CA ALA A 351 -14.86 15.40 -6.11
C ALA A 351 -14.08 16.70 -6.17
N GLY A 352 -13.35 16.92 -7.26
CA GLY A 352 -12.43 18.05 -7.37
C GLY A 352 -13.09 19.34 -7.84
N TYR A 353 -14.25 19.26 -8.50
CA TYR A 353 -14.97 20.43 -9.01
C TYR A 353 -15.44 21.37 -7.89
N GLU A 354 -16.37 20.90 -7.04
CA GLU A 354 -17.01 21.77 -6.05
C GLU A 354 -16.05 22.06 -4.88
N SER A 355 -15.18 21.10 -4.54
CA SER A 355 -14.27 21.24 -3.40
C SER A 355 -13.18 22.27 -3.62
N THR A 356 -12.52 22.21 -4.78
CA THR A 356 -11.47 23.17 -5.18
C THR A 356 -12.07 24.56 -5.37
N ALA A 357 -13.24 24.66 -6.00
CA ALA A 357 -13.94 25.93 -6.17
C ALA A 357 -14.26 26.60 -4.83
N SER A 358 -14.73 25.81 -3.85
CA SER A 358 -15.01 26.30 -2.50
C SER A 358 -13.74 26.77 -1.79
N SER A 359 -12.66 25.97 -1.83
CA SER A 359 -11.38 26.33 -1.22
C SER A 359 -10.78 27.60 -1.81
N LEU A 360 -10.83 27.75 -3.14
CA LEU A 360 -10.39 28.96 -3.85
C LEU A 360 -11.24 30.17 -3.44
N SER A 361 -12.57 30.01 -3.39
CA SER A 361 -13.49 31.07 -3.01
C SER A 361 -13.22 31.58 -1.59
N TRP A 362 -13.04 30.67 -0.62
CA TRP A 362 -12.74 31.03 0.75
C TRP A 362 -11.36 31.65 0.91
N THR A 363 -10.36 31.18 0.15
CA THR A 363 -9.01 31.77 0.15
C THR A 363 -9.06 33.21 -0.36
N LEU A 364 -9.75 33.45 -1.49
CA LEU A 364 -9.93 34.79 -2.04
C LEU A 364 -10.74 35.70 -1.10
N TYR A 365 -11.78 35.18 -0.46
CA TYR A 365 -12.53 35.91 0.57
C TYR A 365 -11.64 36.30 1.75
N CYS A 366 -10.84 35.38 2.30
CA CYS A 366 -9.91 35.67 3.39
C CYS A 366 -8.89 36.75 2.99
N LEU A 367 -8.36 36.69 1.77
CA LEU A 367 -7.45 37.73 1.27
C LEU A 367 -8.16 39.08 1.07
N ALA A 368 -9.41 39.09 0.62
CA ALA A 368 -10.18 40.32 0.41
C ALA A 368 -10.51 41.05 1.72
N VAL A 369 -10.74 40.31 2.82
CA VAL A 369 -11.06 40.88 4.14
C VAL A 369 -9.83 41.11 5.02
N ASN A 370 -8.63 40.69 4.59
CA ASN A 370 -7.35 40.93 5.27
C ASN A 370 -6.34 41.58 4.29
N PRO A 371 -6.50 42.87 3.94
CA PRO A 371 -5.65 43.55 2.95
C PRO A 371 -4.16 43.56 3.28
N GLU A 372 -3.81 43.56 4.57
CA GLU A 372 -2.44 43.49 5.07
C GLU A 372 -1.75 42.17 4.68
N VAL A 373 -2.46 41.03 4.86
CA VAL A 373 -1.97 39.72 4.42
C VAL A 373 -1.88 39.67 2.90
N GLN A 374 -2.87 40.23 2.20
CA GLN A 374 -2.86 40.29 0.74
C GLN A 374 -1.66 41.10 0.21
N CYS A 375 -1.32 42.22 0.86
CA CYS A 375 -0.16 43.04 0.51
C CYS A 375 1.14 42.28 0.75
N ALA A 376 1.29 41.65 1.91
CA ALA A 376 2.46 40.84 2.24
C ALA A 376 2.64 39.65 1.25
N LEU A 377 1.54 39.00 0.87
CA LEU A 377 1.57 37.92 -0.11
C LEU A 377 2.00 38.40 -1.51
N ARG A 378 1.53 39.58 -1.96
CA ARG A 378 2.01 40.18 -3.22
C ARG A 378 3.50 40.49 -3.18
N GLN A 379 4.01 40.96 -2.04
CA GLN A 379 5.44 41.21 -1.84
C GLN A 379 6.26 39.91 -1.90
N GLU A 380 5.80 38.84 -1.23
CA GLU A 380 6.45 37.52 -1.29
C GLU A 380 6.54 37.01 -2.74
N ILE A 381 5.44 37.09 -3.49
CA ILE A 381 5.39 36.65 -4.89
C ILE A 381 6.30 37.52 -5.79
N ALA A 382 6.34 38.84 -5.57
CA ALA A 382 7.21 39.73 -6.34
C ALA A 382 8.70 39.48 -6.07
N GLN A 383 9.07 39.23 -4.81
CA GLN A 383 10.45 38.92 -4.40
C GLN A 383 10.93 37.57 -4.96
N ALA A 384 10.04 36.60 -5.10
CA ALA A 384 10.34 35.31 -5.71
C ALA A 384 10.66 35.41 -7.22
N LYS A 385 10.54 36.60 -7.85
CA LYS A 385 10.81 36.85 -9.28
C LYS A 385 10.11 35.88 -10.23
N LEU A 386 8.92 35.42 -9.86
CA LEU A 386 8.12 34.53 -10.70
C LEU A 386 7.74 35.26 -12.00
N THR A 387 8.33 34.86 -13.12
CA THR A 387 7.95 35.38 -14.45
C THR A 387 6.54 34.88 -14.81
N LYS A 388 5.82 35.65 -15.64
CA LYS A 388 4.39 35.45 -15.96
C LYS A 388 4.00 34.06 -16.52
N THR A 389 4.93 33.16 -16.81
CA THR A 389 4.67 31.99 -17.66
C THR A 389 5.31 30.66 -17.25
N SER A 390 6.15 30.56 -16.21
CA SER A 390 6.65 29.26 -15.74
C SER A 390 6.80 29.19 -14.23
N LEU A 391 5.86 28.49 -13.58
CA LEU A 391 5.89 28.20 -12.15
C LEU A 391 6.59 26.85 -11.93
N ASP A 392 7.93 26.87 -11.87
CA ASP A 392 8.73 25.67 -11.55
C ASP A 392 8.48 25.25 -10.09
N GLU A 393 8.44 23.94 -9.83
CA GLU A 393 8.06 23.32 -8.54
C GLU A 393 8.86 23.83 -7.33
N GLU A 394 10.16 24.07 -7.51
CA GLU A 394 11.01 24.65 -6.45
C GLU A 394 10.53 26.03 -5.98
N SER A 395 9.72 26.73 -6.78
CA SER A 395 9.25 28.08 -6.48
C SER A 395 8.09 28.09 -5.50
N TYR A 396 7.20 27.08 -5.52
CA TYR A 396 6.05 27.03 -4.59
C TYR A 396 6.45 26.65 -3.17
N GLU A 397 7.48 25.82 -3.00
CA GLU A 397 8.03 25.50 -1.66
C GLU A 397 8.72 26.71 -1.03
N LYS A 398 9.18 27.66 -1.85
CA LYS A 398 9.79 28.94 -1.44
C LYS A 398 8.77 30.03 -1.12
N LEU A 399 7.46 29.75 -1.18
CA LEU A 399 6.37 30.68 -0.83
C LEU A 399 5.65 30.26 0.46
N PRO A 400 6.28 30.40 1.65
CA PRO A 400 5.70 29.98 2.91
C PRO A 400 4.41 30.73 3.27
N LEU A 401 4.29 32.02 2.94
CA LEU A 401 3.07 32.79 3.21
C LEU A 401 1.92 32.38 2.31
N LEU A 402 2.15 32.15 1.01
CA LEU A 402 1.11 31.57 0.13
C LEU A 402 0.57 30.25 0.70
N ASN A 403 1.48 29.35 1.09
CA ASN A 403 1.09 28.07 1.68
C ASN A 403 0.37 28.23 3.03
N GLY A 404 0.80 29.19 3.85
CA GLY A 404 0.15 29.54 5.12
C GLY A 404 -1.27 30.07 4.92
N VAL A 405 -1.48 30.93 3.91
CA VAL A 405 -2.79 31.46 3.53
C VAL A 405 -3.74 30.34 3.11
N CYS A 406 -3.29 29.44 2.23
CA CYS A 406 -4.10 28.31 1.79
C CYS A 406 -4.45 27.35 2.94
N ASN A 407 -3.49 27.04 3.80
CA ASN A 407 -3.70 26.17 4.96
C ASN A 407 -4.66 26.81 5.98
N GLU A 408 -4.50 28.10 6.27
CA GLU A 408 -5.33 28.82 7.24
C GLU A 408 -6.76 29.03 6.73
N ALA A 409 -6.93 29.29 5.44
CA ALA A 409 -8.23 29.38 4.81
C ALA A 409 -8.95 28.02 4.88
N SER A 410 -8.24 26.92 4.61
CA SER A 410 -8.79 25.56 4.72
C SER A 410 -9.08 25.14 6.16
N ARG A 411 -8.29 25.61 7.13
CA ARG A 411 -8.55 25.41 8.56
C ARG A 411 -9.87 26.06 8.96
N LEU A 412 -10.03 27.36 8.69
CA LEU A 412 -11.24 28.08 9.05
C LEU A 412 -12.43 27.64 8.20
N TYR A 413 -12.28 27.47 6.91
CA TYR A 413 -13.38 27.18 5.99
C TYR A 413 -13.16 25.84 5.31
N PRO A 414 -13.23 24.71 6.05
CA PRO A 414 -13.08 23.41 5.45
C PRO A 414 -14.25 23.16 4.49
N THR A 415 -13.94 22.69 3.29
CA THR A 415 -14.93 22.34 2.26
C THR A 415 -16.03 21.44 2.81
N PHE A 416 -15.65 20.46 3.63
CA PHE A 416 -16.56 19.56 4.32
C PHE A 416 -16.63 19.93 5.80
N ALA A 417 -17.64 20.72 6.17
CA ALA A 417 -17.81 21.19 7.55
C ALA A 417 -18.16 20.05 8.54
N MET A 418 -18.80 18.98 8.05
CA MET A 418 -19.18 17.81 8.83
C MET A 418 -19.32 16.57 7.94
N THR A 419 -19.00 15.39 8.50
CA THR A 419 -19.34 14.10 7.93
C THR A 419 -19.83 13.14 9.01
N LEU A 420 -20.72 12.22 8.63
CA LEU A 420 -21.36 11.28 9.55
C LEU A 420 -20.98 9.84 9.19
N ARG A 421 -20.60 9.07 10.21
CA ARG A 421 -20.36 7.62 10.13
C ARG A 421 -21.28 6.87 11.08
N LYS A 422 -21.36 5.56 10.92
CA LYS A 422 -22.09 4.65 11.79
C LYS A 422 -21.22 3.47 12.14
N ALA A 423 -21.11 3.17 13.43
CA ALA A 423 -20.47 1.95 13.91
C ALA A 423 -21.27 0.73 13.42
N ILE A 424 -20.64 -0.16 12.64
CA ILE A 424 -21.31 -1.35 12.11
C ILE A 424 -21.18 -2.57 13.02
N CYS A 425 -20.25 -2.53 13.96
CA CYS A 425 -20.03 -3.50 15.02
C CYS A 425 -19.77 -2.78 16.34
N ASP A 426 -19.84 -3.51 17.45
CA ASP A 426 -19.36 -3.01 18.74
C ASP A 426 -17.85 -2.75 18.63
N THR A 427 -17.41 -1.57 19.03
CA THR A 427 -16.01 -1.17 18.90
C THR A 427 -15.60 -0.21 20.01
N TYR A 428 -14.39 0.35 19.94
CA TYR A 428 -13.86 1.22 20.97
C TYR A 428 -13.33 2.52 20.36
N ILE A 429 -13.52 3.63 21.07
CA ILE A 429 -12.86 4.91 20.81
C ILE A 429 -12.29 5.40 22.14
N LYS A 430 -10.98 5.64 22.21
CA LYS A 430 -10.28 5.99 23.47
C LYS A 430 -10.59 5.00 24.61
N GLY A 431 -10.60 3.71 24.30
CA GLY A 431 -10.93 2.64 25.27
C GLY A 431 -12.40 2.60 25.73
N ARG A 432 -13.27 3.52 25.28
CA ARG A 432 -14.71 3.50 25.61
C ARG A 432 -15.45 2.63 24.61
N LEU A 433 -16.26 1.70 25.11
CA LEU A 433 -17.15 0.87 24.28
C LEU A 433 -18.16 1.76 23.53
N VAL A 434 -18.20 1.57 22.22
CA VAL A 434 -19.13 2.20 21.26
C VAL A 434 -19.99 1.09 20.66
N PRO A 435 -21.28 1.00 21.06
CA PRO A 435 -22.17 -0.03 20.53
C PRO A 435 -22.44 0.12 19.03
N ALA A 436 -22.68 -1.01 18.37
CA ALA A 436 -23.13 -1.07 16.99
C ALA A 436 -24.38 -0.21 16.79
N GLY A 437 -24.38 0.57 15.71
CA GLY A 437 -25.45 1.48 15.35
C GLY A 437 -25.33 2.89 15.94
N THR A 438 -24.31 3.17 16.75
CA THR A 438 -23.95 4.53 17.18
C THR A 438 -23.46 5.35 15.99
N TYR A 439 -23.95 6.58 15.87
CA TYR A 439 -23.51 7.53 14.85
C TYR A 439 -22.28 8.30 15.34
N ILE A 440 -21.28 8.45 14.49
CA ILE A 440 -20.05 9.18 14.80
C ILE A 440 -20.00 10.43 13.93
N ALA A 441 -20.12 11.60 14.55
CA ALA A 441 -20.05 12.89 13.90
C ALA A 441 -18.60 13.39 13.93
N ILE A 442 -18.01 13.54 12.75
CA ILE A 442 -16.69 14.13 12.55
C ILE A 442 -16.92 15.53 12.00
N VAL A 443 -16.48 16.55 12.74
CA VAL A 443 -16.87 17.95 12.47
C VAL A 443 -15.62 18.80 12.32
N PRO A 444 -14.97 18.79 11.14
CA PRO A 444 -13.75 19.57 10.89
C PRO A 444 -13.90 21.04 11.27
N ARG A 445 -15.06 21.66 11.02
CA ARG A 445 -15.34 23.05 11.41
C ARG A 445 -15.13 23.30 12.91
N ALA A 446 -15.62 22.38 13.74
CA ALA A 446 -15.56 22.47 15.19
C ALA A 446 -14.15 22.18 15.72
N ILE A 447 -13.51 21.13 15.20
CA ILE A 447 -12.16 20.76 15.63
C ILE A 447 -11.15 21.85 15.21
N ASN A 448 -11.31 22.42 14.01
CA ASN A 448 -10.45 23.50 13.50
C ASN A 448 -10.64 24.83 14.24
N ARG A 449 -11.74 25.02 14.96
CA ARG A 449 -12.02 26.19 15.81
C ARG A 449 -12.00 25.86 17.30
N SER A 450 -11.48 24.69 17.65
CA SER A 450 -11.37 24.29 19.05
C SER A 450 -10.32 25.12 19.74
N ARG A 451 -10.72 25.89 20.77
CA ARG A 451 -9.80 26.72 21.56
C ARG A 451 -8.81 25.87 22.35
N HIS A 452 -9.19 24.65 22.70
CA HIS A 452 -8.30 23.69 23.33
C HIS A 452 -7.16 23.24 22.40
N LEU A 453 -7.40 23.17 21.09
CA LEU A 453 -6.40 22.71 20.11
C LEU A 453 -5.61 23.85 19.47
N TRP A 454 -6.26 24.99 19.23
CA TRP A 454 -5.71 26.11 18.46
C TRP A 454 -5.50 27.38 19.27
N GLY A 455 -5.81 27.37 20.57
CA GLY A 455 -5.66 28.54 21.44
C GLY A 455 -6.86 29.51 21.40
N PRO A 456 -6.79 30.62 22.16
CA PRO A 456 -7.88 31.60 22.25
C PRO A 456 -8.17 32.33 20.93
N ASP A 457 -7.22 32.36 20.01
CA ASP A 457 -7.31 32.96 18.67
C ASP A 457 -7.78 31.97 17.59
N ALA A 458 -8.30 30.79 17.96
CA ALA A 458 -8.74 29.74 17.04
C ALA A 458 -9.71 30.19 15.93
N GLU A 459 -10.46 31.28 16.13
CA GLU A 459 -11.41 31.79 15.14
C GLU A 459 -10.81 32.85 14.20
N LYS A 460 -9.60 33.37 14.50
CA LYS A 460 -8.91 34.39 13.70
C LYS A 460 -8.15 33.75 12.53
N PHE A 461 -8.10 34.45 11.41
CA PHE A 461 -7.30 34.07 10.24
C PHE A 461 -5.86 34.58 10.42
N ILE A 462 -4.94 33.68 10.74
CA ILE A 462 -3.52 34.01 10.98
C ILE A 462 -2.64 33.03 10.19
N PRO A 463 -2.29 33.34 8.92
CA PRO A 463 -1.41 32.51 8.09
C PRO A 463 -0.06 32.20 8.74
N GLU A 464 0.46 33.14 9.52
CA GLU A 464 1.77 33.08 10.17
C GLU A 464 1.91 31.89 11.12
N ARG A 465 0.81 31.34 11.63
CA ARG A 465 0.83 30.14 12.48
C ARG A 465 1.44 28.92 11.78
N TRP A 466 1.36 28.91 10.45
CA TRP A 466 1.90 27.87 9.58
C TRP A 466 3.34 28.12 9.13
N ILE A 467 4.01 29.15 9.64
CA ILE A 467 5.35 29.52 9.21
C ILE A 467 6.30 29.46 10.41
N ASP A 468 7.33 28.62 10.29
CA ASP A 468 8.46 28.57 11.21
C ASP A 468 9.54 29.55 10.72
N ARG A 469 9.78 30.61 11.51
CA ARG A 469 10.81 31.64 11.27
C ARG A 469 12.00 31.50 12.21
N SER A 470 12.22 30.32 12.80
CA SER A 470 13.40 30.06 13.63
C SER A 470 14.73 30.27 12.87
N ASP A 471 14.70 30.13 11.55
CA ASP A 471 15.74 30.56 10.61
C ASP A 471 15.20 31.73 9.77
N PRO A 472 15.57 32.99 10.08
CA PRO A 472 15.06 34.17 9.37
C PRO A 472 15.42 34.21 7.89
N GLU A 473 16.54 33.60 7.49
CA GLU A 473 17.00 33.54 6.11
C GLU A 473 16.26 32.45 5.30
N ASN A 474 15.65 31.49 5.98
CA ASN A 474 14.94 30.37 5.34
C ASN A 474 13.65 30.00 6.12
N PRO A 475 12.60 30.85 6.05
CA PRO A 475 11.31 30.56 6.67
C PRO A 475 10.69 29.31 6.05
N LYS A 476 10.28 28.36 6.90
CA LYS A 476 9.75 27.05 6.48
C LYS A 476 8.30 26.88 6.87
N LEU A 477 7.59 26.01 6.16
CA LEU A 477 6.23 25.66 6.55
C LEU A 477 6.25 24.88 7.87
N ASN A 478 5.68 25.46 8.93
CA ASN A 478 5.33 24.74 10.13
C ASN A 478 4.15 23.82 9.83
N SER A 479 4.42 22.52 9.77
CA SER A 479 3.36 21.56 9.51
C SER A 479 2.21 21.69 10.51
N THR A 480 2.45 21.99 11.80
CA THR A 480 1.40 21.91 12.85
C THR A 480 0.48 23.11 12.96
N GLY A 481 0.81 24.24 12.33
CA GLY A 481 0.07 25.49 12.51
C GLY A 481 0.06 26.00 13.95
N GLY A 482 0.95 25.49 14.82
CA GLY A 482 0.97 25.77 16.26
C GLY A 482 -0.01 24.94 17.11
N SER A 483 -0.73 23.97 16.53
CA SER A 483 -1.60 23.09 17.31
C SER A 483 -0.81 22.17 18.25
N SER A 484 -1.39 21.85 19.42
CA SER A 484 -0.78 21.01 20.47
C SER A 484 -0.48 19.56 20.06
N SER A 485 -0.88 19.16 18.84
CA SER A 485 -0.61 17.84 18.30
C SER A 485 -0.21 17.90 16.82
N PRO A 486 0.97 17.37 16.44
CA PRO A 486 1.42 17.32 15.06
C PRO A 486 0.56 16.44 14.15
N ILE A 487 -0.31 15.63 14.74
CA ILE A 487 -1.24 14.78 14.02
C ILE A 487 -2.38 15.61 13.43
N LEU A 488 -2.89 16.67 14.08
CA LEU A 488 -4.00 17.48 13.53
C LEU A 488 -3.63 18.03 12.16
N SER A 489 -2.45 18.62 12.02
CA SER A 489 -2.04 19.17 10.73
C SER A 489 -1.74 18.16 9.63
N ARG A 490 -1.00 17.08 9.94
CA ARG A 490 -0.79 15.94 9.04
C ARG A 490 -2.11 15.26 8.72
N GLN A 491 -3.09 15.31 9.63
CA GLN A 491 -4.45 14.84 9.44
C GLN A 491 -5.38 15.87 8.81
N TYR A 492 -5.04 17.15 8.68
CA TYR A 492 -5.88 18.12 7.94
C TYR A 492 -5.48 18.21 6.48
N SER A 493 -4.18 18.19 6.19
CA SER A 493 -3.67 17.95 4.83
C SER A 493 -4.10 16.57 4.29
N LYS A 494 -4.18 15.56 5.16
CA LYS A 494 -4.77 14.25 4.81
C LYS A 494 -6.31 14.30 4.81
N TYR A 495 -6.98 14.54 5.94
CA TYR A 495 -8.42 14.28 6.14
C TYR A 495 -9.41 15.44 5.95
N SER A 496 -8.99 16.71 5.81
CA SER A 496 -9.89 17.74 5.27
C SER A 496 -10.30 17.44 3.81
N VAL A 497 -9.51 16.57 3.15
CA VAL A 497 -9.75 16.01 1.82
C VAL A 497 -10.17 14.52 1.90
N HIS A 498 -9.71 13.72 2.88
CA HIS A 498 -9.99 12.26 2.94
C HIS A 498 -11.35 11.79 3.47
N THR A 499 -12.30 12.66 3.81
CA THR A 499 -13.68 12.17 3.94
C THR A 499 -14.35 12.19 2.59
N THR A 500 -14.11 11.07 1.89
CA THR A 500 -14.82 10.49 0.74
C THR A 500 -14.22 10.62 -0.66
N HIS A 501 -13.23 11.45 -0.94
CA HIS A 501 -12.67 11.54 -2.29
C HIS A 501 -11.15 11.75 -2.23
N HIS A 502 -10.39 11.09 -3.10
CA HIS A 502 -8.91 11.05 -3.04
C HIS A 502 -8.26 12.29 -3.72
N PRO A 503 -6.92 12.37 -3.76
CA PRO A 503 -6.03 13.37 -3.18
C PRO A 503 -5.60 14.52 -4.11
N MET A 504 -5.18 15.62 -3.50
CA MET A 504 -4.21 16.54 -4.07
C MET A 504 -3.25 17.00 -2.98
N ALA A 505 -1.95 16.92 -3.28
CA ALA A 505 -0.80 17.60 -2.67
C ALA A 505 -0.65 17.58 -1.12
N LYS A 506 0.38 16.88 -0.60
CA LYS A 506 1.52 17.50 0.13
C LYS A 506 2.58 16.49 0.64
N SER A 507 3.81 16.98 0.56
CA SER A 507 5.13 16.46 0.92
C SER A 507 5.30 16.05 2.40
N LYS A 508 6.13 15.02 2.66
CA LYS A 508 6.69 14.68 3.98
C LYS A 508 8.12 15.22 4.08
N SER A 509 8.38 16.14 5.01
CA SER A 509 9.73 16.25 5.61
C SER A 509 9.76 16.95 6.97
N ALA A 510 10.46 16.34 7.92
CA ALA A 510 11.20 17.01 9.01
C ALA A 510 12.09 15.97 9.72
N LYS A 511 13.38 15.88 9.35
CA LYS A 511 14.47 15.28 10.14
C LYS A 511 15.02 16.39 11.05
N ARG A 512 14.88 16.28 12.37
CA ARG A 512 15.48 17.23 13.33
C ARG A 512 16.72 16.59 13.97
N LYS A 513 17.89 17.13 13.62
CA LYS A 513 19.15 16.93 14.35
C LYS A 513 19.00 17.57 15.75
N ARG A 514 19.42 16.87 16.80
CA ARG A 514 19.79 17.48 18.08
C ARG A 514 21.19 16.98 18.43
N ASN A 515 22.13 17.92 18.47
CA ASN A 515 23.38 17.78 19.20
C ASN A 515 23.09 18.15 20.67
N ALA A 516 23.60 17.38 21.61
CA ALA A 516 23.86 17.80 22.98
C ALA A 516 25.13 17.08 23.46
N PRO A 517 26.04 17.76 24.18
CA PRO A 517 27.19 17.11 24.81
C PRO A 517 26.84 16.59 26.22
N ASP A 518 27.66 15.62 26.64
CA ASP A 518 27.67 14.91 27.93
C ASP A 518 27.67 15.81 29.17
N ASP A 519 26.95 15.39 30.21
CA ASP A 519 27.57 15.15 31.53
C ASP A 519 26.69 14.25 32.44
N HIS A 520 27.34 13.34 33.15
CA HIS A 520 26.82 12.42 34.19
C HIS A 520 27.52 12.79 35.53
N PRO A 521 27.31 12.15 36.71
CA PRO A 521 26.24 11.28 37.23
C PRO A 521 25.86 11.57 38.72
N GLN A 522 24.94 10.77 39.32
CA GLN A 522 24.99 10.13 40.67
C GLN A 522 23.56 9.94 41.26
N LYS A 523 23.01 8.71 41.41
CA LYS A 523 23.16 7.70 42.51
C LYS A 523 22.63 8.22 43.88
N LEU A 524 21.69 7.61 44.64
CA LEU A 524 21.66 6.26 45.28
C LEU A 524 20.35 6.10 46.16
N PRO A 525 20.07 5.00 46.94
CA PRO A 525 18.85 4.17 46.82
C PRO A 525 18.09 3.75 48.14
N LYS A 526 16.99 2.97 47.96
CA LYS A 526 16.44 1.81 48.74
C LYS A 526 16.21 1.81 50.28
N ALA A 527 15.02 1.32 50.71
CA ALA A 527 14.74 0.11 51.55
C ALA A 527 13.26 0.11 52.09
N ALA A 528 12.36 -0.88 51.83
CA ALA A 528 12.13 -2.24 52.42
C ALA A 528 11.32 -2.22 53.75
N ALA A 529 10.34 -3.07 54.14
CA ALA A 529 9.76 -4.38 53.77
C ALA A 529 8.27 -4.45 54.32
N SER A 530 7.32 -5.35 54.01
CA SER A 530 7.28 -6.83 54.17
C SER A 530 6.09 -7.52 53.43
N ILE A 531 6.16 -8.85 53.29
CA ILE A 531 5.41 -9.76 52.39
C ILE A 531 4.22 -10.48 53.07
N VAL A 532 3.13 -10.79 52.31
CA VAL A 532 2.48 -12.13 52.06
C VAL A 532 1.06 -11.96 51.43
N THR A 533 0.82 -12.58 50.27
CA THR A 533 -0.44 -12.81 49.48
C THR A 533 -1.07 -14.20 49.80
N PRO A 534 -2.24 -14.71 49.26
CA PRO A 534 -3.19 -14.26 48.19
C PRO A 534 -4.72 -14.42 48.57
N PRO A 535 -5.77 -14.37 47.67
CA PRO A 535 -5.85 -14.09 46.21
C PRO A 535 -6.87 -12.98 45.78
N PRO A 536 -6.88 -12.53 44.50
CA PRO A 536 -7.96 -11.73 43.91
C PRO A 536 -8.70 -12.44 42.75
N ASP A 537 -10.04 -12.45 42.80
CA ASP A 537 -10.96 -12.61 41.66
C ASP A 537 -11.70 -11.26 41.48
N SER A 538 -11.48 -10.54 40.37
CA SER A 538 -12.28 -10.53 39.12
C SER A 538 -13.42 -9.46 39.14
N THR A 539 -13.72 -8.61 38.14
CA THR A 539 -13.30 -8.53 36.73
C THR A 539 -13.95 -7.33 35.98
N SER A 540 -13.21 -6.70 35.06
CA SER A 540 -13.69 -5.91 33.91
C SER A 540 -14.12 -6.82 32.74
N LEU A 541 -15.18 -6.45 32.00
CA LEU A 541 -15.75 -7.26 30.90
C LEU A 541 -15.21 -6.81 29.53
N GLU A 542 -14.02 -7.29 29.18
CA GLU A 542 -13.74 -7.78 27.83
C GLU A 542 -14.45 -9.15 27.65
N PRO A 543 -14.63 -9.70 26.43
CA PRO A 543 -15.05 -11.11 26.33
C PRO A 543 -13.94 -11.96 26.96
N LYS A 544 -14.17 -12.40 28.20
CA LYS A 544 -13.15 -13.06 29.03
C LYS A 544 -12.73 -14.43 28.51
N HIS A 545 -13.50 -15.03 27.62
CA HIS A 545 -13.24 -16.36 27.08
C HIS A 545 -13.54 -16.45 25.58
N LEU A 546 -12.67 -17.17 24.87
CA LEU A 546 -12.72 -17.49 23.43
C LEU A 546 -14.08 -18.09 23.01
N ASN A 547 -14.70 -18.78 23.96
CA ASN A 547 -16.03 -19.40 24.08
C ASN A 547 -17.22 -18.52 23.61
N THR A 548 -17.02 -17.20 23.56
CA THR A 548 -18.07 -16.24 23.14
C THR A 548 -18.06 -15.94 21.64
N VAL A 549 -17.02 -16.38 20.93
CA VAL A 549 -16.82 -16.19 19.47
C VAL A 549 -16.67 -17.54 18.75
N VAL A 550 -16.23 -18.57 19.47
CA VAL A 550 -16.03 -19.96 19.03
C VAL A 550 -16.74 -20.83 20.06
N LEU A 551 -17.55 -21.83 19.66
CA LEU A 551 -18.28 -22.67 20.62
C LEU A 551 -17.30 -23.46 21.49
N ASP A 552 -17.66 -23.77 22.73
CA ASP A 552 -16.81 -24.56 23.64
C ASP A 552 -16.45 -25.91 23.04
N GLU A 553 -17.41 -26.53 22.34
CA GLU A 553 -17.20 -27.73 21.51
C GLU A 553 -16.17 -27.51 20.41
N ASP A 554 -16.22 -26.38 19.69
CA ASP A 554 -15.25 -26.09 18.63
C ASP A 554 -13.86 -25.83 19.22
N VAL A 555 -13.77 -25.22 20.41
CA VAL A 555 -12.52 -25.01 21.15
C VAL A 555 -11.98 -26.32 21.69
N GLU A 556 -12.81 -27.18 22.27
CA GLU A 556 -12.43 -28.53 22.72
C GLU A 556 -11.99 -29.39 21.55
N ILE A 557 -12.76 -29.46 20.47
CA ILE A 557 -12.39 -30.18 19.25
C ILE A 557 -11.09 -29.62 18.70
N THR A 558 -10.91 -28.29 18.69
CA THR A 558 -9.67 -27.66 18.24
C THR A 558 -8.51 -28.01 19.17
N ILE A 559 -8.69 -27.99 20.49
CA ILE A 559 -7.67 -28.34 21.47
C ILE A 559 -7.33 -29.83 21.41
N GLU A 560 -8.30 -30.72 21.32
CA GLU A 560 -8.11 -32.16 21.13
C GLU A 560 -7.41 -32.45 19.82
N THR A 561 -7.82 -31.80 18.73
CA THR A 561 -7.18 -31.91 17.42
C THR A 561 -5.73 -31.42 17.50
N LEU A 562 -5.49 -30.24 18.07
CA LEU A 562 -4.13 -29.68 18.22
C LEU A 562 -3.27 -30.52 19.18
N THR A 563 -3.85 -31.08 20.24
CA THR A 563 -3.16 -31.94 21.22
C THR A 563 -2.84 -33.29 20.61
N ALA A 564 -3.76 -33.90 19.85
CA ALA A 564 -3.53 -35.12 19.09
C ALA A 564 -2.44 -34.88 18.03
N LEU A 565 -2.52 -33.78 17.29
CA LEU A 565 -1.52 -33.40 16.29
C LEU A 565 -0.15 -33.12 16.94
N ALA A 566 -0.10 -32.52 18.13
CA ALA A 566 1.13 -32.29 18.88
C ALA A 566 1.73 -33.59 19.44
N LYS A 567 0.89 -34.55 19.82
CA LYS A 567 1.28 -35.89 20.29
C LYS A 567 1.75 -36.79 19.14
N TYR A 568 1.25 -36.56 17.94
CA TYR A 568 1.63 -37.24 16.70
C TYR A 568 2.21 -36.24 15.68
N PRO A 569 3.39 -35.63 15.94
CA PRO A 569 3.95 -34.55 15.12
C PRO A 569 4.31 -34.98 13.68
N ASN A 570 4.43 -36.29 13.45
CA ASN A 570 4.61 -36.88 12.12
C ASN A 570 3.32 -36.81 11.27
N LEU A 571 2.14 -36.77 11.90
CA LEU A 571 0.84 -36.66 11.25
C LEU A 571 0.62 -35.26 10.65
N ILE A 572 1.02 -34.19 11.36
CA ILE A 572 0.99 -32.80 10.85
C ILE A 572 1.83 -32.66 9.58
N LYS A 573 2.95 -33.38 9.51
CA LYS A 573 3.87 -33.36 8.36
C LYS A 573 3.35 -34.19 7.18
N SER A 574 2.34 -35.04 7.39
CA SER A 574 1.73 -35.85 6.34
C SER A 574 1.02 -34.98 5.29
N LYS A 575 0.80 -35.57 4.10
CA LYS A 575 0.03 -34.93 3.03
C LYS A 575 -1.43 -34.66 3.43
N ALA A 576 -2.02 -35.49 4.29
CA ALA A 576 -3.42 -35.37 4.72
C ALA A 576 -3.70 -34.07 5.51
N CYS A 577 -2.71 -33.51 6.19
CA CYS A 577 -2.85 -32.27 6.98
C CYS A 577 -2.35 -31.01 6.24
N LYS A 578 -2.20 -31.05 4.90
CA LYS A 578 -1.74 -29.90 4.11
C LYS A 578 -2.67 -28.70 4.23
N ASP A 579 -3.98 -28.91 4.11
CA ASP A 579 -4.96 -27.81 4.10
C ASP A 579 -5.07 -27.12 5.46
N LEU A 580 -4.96 -27.89 6.56
CA LEU A 580 -4.88 -27.35 7.90
C LEU A 580 -3.64 -26.45 8.08
N ARG A 581 -2.47 -26.88 7.58
CA ARG A 581 -1.23 -26.06 7.64
C ARG A 581 -1.35 -24.75 6.86
N VAL A 582 -2.09 -24.76 5.75
CA VAL A 582 -2.35 -23.56 4.94
C VAL A 582 -3.30 -22.63 5.69
N ALA A 583 -4.39 -23.14 6.26
CA ALA A 583 -5.39 -22.35 6.97
C ALA A 583 -4.84 -21.61 8.21
N VAL A 584 -3.87 -22.20 8.92
CA VAL A 584 -3.32 -21.61 10.15
C VAL A 584 -2.10 -20.70 9.87
N TYR A 585 -1.66 -20.58 8.61
CA TYR A 585 -0.48 -19.79 8.24
C TYR A 585 -0.66 -18.29 8.53
N ASP A 586 -1.79 -17.72 8.11
CA ASP A 586 -2.10 -16.30 8.30
C ASP A 586 -2.29 -15.95 9.77
N PHE A 587 -2.87 -16.86 10.55
CA PHE A 587 -2.98 -16.72 12.00
C PHE A 587 -1.59 -16.67 12.65
N ARG A 588 -0.70 -17.60 12.29
CA ARG A 588 0.69 -17.60 12.77
C ARG A 588 1.45 -16.33 12.37
N GLN A 589 1.22 -15.82 11.16
CA GLN A 589 1.81 -14.57 10.66
C GLN A 589 1.25 -13.32 11.38
N SER A 590 -0.04 -13.33 11.70
CA SER A 590 -0.72 -12.25 12.43
C SER A 590 -0.30 -12.22 13.91
N CYS A 591 -0.16 -13.39 14.54
CA CYS A 591 0.38 -13.53 15.89
C CYS A 591 1.86 -13.12 16.00
N THR A 592 2.61 -13.10 14.89
CA THR A 592 4.02 -12.67 14.88
C THR A 592 4.21 -11.19 14.54
N THR A 593 3.20 -10.51 13.99
CA THR A 593 3.28 -9.08 13.62
C THR A 593 2.75 -8.14 14.71
N GLY A 594 1.81 -8.59 15.56
CA GLY A 594 1.21 -7.78 16.63
C GLY A 594 1.91 -7.78 18.00
N VAL A 595 2.95 -8.60 18.20
CA VAL A 595 3.53 -8.90 19.55
C VAL A 595 4.86 -8.18 19.82
N ASN A 596 5.32 -7.28 18.94
CA ASN A 596 6.66 -6.69 19.02
C ASN A 596 6.86 -5.59 20.08
N ASN A 597 5.92 -5.40 21.01
CA ASN A 597 6.12 -4.62 22.24
C ASN A 597 6.25 -5.49 23.52
N ALA A 598 6.18 -6.81 23.41
CA ALA A 598 6.47 -7.69 24.54
C ALA A 598 7.98 -7.91 24.64
N GLU A 599 8.56 -7.72 25.83
CA GLU A 599 9.95 -8.07 26.14
C GLU A 599 10.26 -9.57 25.86
N ASP A 600 9.23 -10.40 25.68
CA ASP A 600 9.30 -11.84 25.40
C ASP A 600 9.36 -12.24 23.89
N ALA A 601 9.24 -11.29 22.95
CA ALA A 601 9.33 -11.63 21.52
C ALA A 601 10.79 -11.91 21.10
N ASN A 602 11.03 -13.05 20.44
CA ASN A 602 12.36 -13.42 19.91
C ASN A 602 12.90 -12.31 18.99
N LEU A 603 14.18 -11.97 19.13
CA LEU A 603 14.88 -10.94 18.35
C LEU A 603 14.60 -10.98 16.85
N THR A 604 14.50 -12.17 16.25
CA THR A 604 14.17 -12.31 14.82
C THR A 604 12.84 -11.63 14.45
N ALA A 605 11.81 -11.76 15.29
CA ALA A 605 10.50 -11.16 15.07
C ALA A 605 10.53 -9.64 15.27
N ARG A 606 11.25 -9.17 16.31
CA ARG A 606 11.44 -7.75 16.59
C ARG A 606 12.20 -7.04 15.47
N ILE A 607 13.27 -7.66 14.96
CA ILE A 607 14.03 -7.16 13.79
C ILE A 607 13.12 -7.10 12.56
N THR A 608 12.37 -8.17 12.29
CA THR A 608 11.44 -8.20 11.15
C THR A 608 10.40 -7.09 11.24
N GLY A 609 9.82 -6.85 12.42
CA GLY A 609 8.89 -5.75 12.65
C GLY A 609 9.53 -4.38 12.46
N ALA A 610 10.74 -4.17 13.00
CA ALA A 610 11.47 -2.92 12.85
C ALA A 610 11.81 -2.62 11.38
N LEU A 611 12.21 -3.63 10.60
CA LEU A 611 12.47 -3.49 9.17
C LEU A 611 11.19 -3.18 8.38
N ALA A 612 10.09 -3.88 8.66
CA ALA A 612 8.79 -3.65 8.02
C ALA A 612 8.20 -2.26 8.33
N ASP A 613 8.43 -1.76 9.54
CA ASP A 613 8.02 -0.42 9.99
C ASP A 613 8.97 0.70 9.51
N GLU A 614 10.01 0.37 8.73
CA GLU A 614 11.10 1.29 8.33
C GLU A 614 11.84 1.96 9.51
N LYS A 615 11.85 1.33 10.69
CA LYS A 615 12.58 1.79 11.88
C LYS A 615 14.03 1.28 11.87
N TYR A 616 14.82 1.77 10.90
CA TYR A 616 16.18 1.28 10.62
C TYR A 616 17.17 1.45 11.78
N THR A 617 17.00 2.45 12.64
CA THR A 617 17.86 2.62 13.82
C THR A 617 17.60 1.51 14.83
N ASP A 618 16.34 1.22 15.13
CA ASP A 618 15.94 0.14 16.04
C ASP A 618 16.38 -1.22 15.47
N ALA A 619 16.21 -1.44 14.17
CA ALA A 619 16.65 -2.65 13.49
C ALA A 619 18.17 -2.89 13.68
N LYS A 620 19.00 -1.85 13.51
CA LYS A 620 20.46 -1.96 13.74
C LYS A 620 20.81 -2.26 15.19
N VAL A 621 20.12 -1.65 16.15
CA VAL A 621 20.33 -1.94 17.59
C VAL A 621 19.99 -3.41 17.89
N LEU A 622 18.86 -3.91 17.38
CA LEU A 622 18.44 -5.29 17.54
C LEU A 622 19.36 -6.29 16.82
N LEU A 623 19.88 -5.94 15.65
CA LEU A 623 20.86 -6.74 14.91
C LEU A 623 22.21 -6.79 15.65
N ALA A 624 22.66 -5.66 16.21
CA ALA A 624 23.85 -5.62 17.07
C ALA A 624 23.65 -6.47 18.33
N GLU A 625 22.47 -6.41 18.96
CA GLU A 625 22.10 -7.27 20.09
C GLU A 625 22.12 -8.75 19.71
N MET A 626 21.54 -9.12 18.56
CA MET A 626 21.56 -10.49 18.04
C MET A 626 23.00 -10.98 17.81
N ARG A 627 23.87 -10.13 17.25
CA ARG A 627 25.31 -10.38 17.06
C ARG A 627 26.03 -10.61 18.40
N ILE A 628 25.83 -9.72 19.38
CA ILE A 628 26.46 -9.81 20.71
C ILE A 628 26.03 -11.09 21.44
N ARG A 629 24.77 -11.50 21.29
CA ARG A 629 24.23 -12.74 21.88
C ARG A 629 24.65 -14.01 21.13
N GLY A 630 25.38 -13.91 20.02
CA GLY A 630 25.74 -15.05 19.17
C GLY A 630 24.52 -15.76 18.57
N GLN A 631 23.37 -15.07 18.48
CA GLN A 631 22.14 -15.64 17.93
C GLN A 631 22.11 -15.48 16.41
N GLN A 632 21.50 -16.44 15.72
CA GLN A 632 21.42 -16.44 14.25
C GLN A 632 19.97 -16.44 13.77
N PRO A 633 19.66 -15.69 12.70
CA PRO A 633 18.34 -15.75 12.09
C PRO A 633 18.18 -17.08 11.34
N LYS A 634 16.93 -17.48 11.08
CA LYS A 634 16.66 -18.53 10.09
C LYS A 634 16.93 -17.99 8.69
N ILE A 635 17.37 -18.85 7.76
CA ILE A 635 17.66 -18.45 6.36
C ILE A 635 16.49 -17.70 5.71
N GLY A 636 15.24 -18.16 5.93
CA GLY A 636 14.06 -17.49 5.39
C GLY A 636 13.73 -16.12 6.03
N ALA A 637 14.27 -15.80 7.20
CA ALA A 637 14.23 -14.43 7.74
C ALA A 637 15.31 -13.57 7.08
N LEU A 638 16.54 -14.10 6.96
CA LEU A 638 17.65 -13.42 6.31
C LEU A 638 17.35 -13.04 4.84
N CYS A 639 16.86 -13.99 4.03
CA CYS A 639 16.44 -13.72 2.65
C CYS A 639 15.34 -12.65 2.58
N ARG A 640 14.40 -12.64 3.53
CA ARG A 640 13.34 -11.63 3.58
C ARG A 640 13.90 -10.27 3.94
N TRP A 641 14.74 -10.16 4.97
CA TRP A 641 15.32 -8.88 5.38
C TRP A 641 16.11 -8.21 4.26
N VAL A 642 16.94 -8.96 3.54
CA VAL A 642 17.68 -8.45 2.38
C VAL A 642 16.72 -7.96 1.29
N ARG A 643 15.69 -8.76 0.98
CA ARG A 643 14.70 -8.42 -0.05
C ARG A 643 13.84 -7.20 0.32
N ASP A 644 13.41 -7.11 1.58
CA ASP A 644 12.49 -6.08 2.07
C ASP A 644 13.19 -4.72 2.22
N LEU A 645 14.52 -4.69 2.42
CA LEU A 645 15.28 -3.43 2.39
C LEU A 645 15.29 -2.77 1.01
N ASP A 646 15.06 -3.54 -0.07
CA ASP A 646 15.06 -3.10 -1.47
C ASP A 646 16.23 -2.14 -1.79
N VAL A 647 17.44 -2.46 -1.27
CA VAL A 647 18.66 -1.67 -1.46
C VAL A 647 19.15 -1.86 -2.90
N VAL A 648 18.42 -1.22 -3.81
CA VAL A 648 18.59 -1.03 -5.26
C VAL A 648 19.69 -1.86 -5.94
N SER A 649 19.28 -2.62 -6.95
CA SER A 649 19.97 -2.83 -8.24
C SER A 649 21.23 -1.98 -8.46
N GLY A 650 22.31 -2.62 -8.90
CA GLY A 650 23.52 -1.93 -9.34
C GLY A 650 24.52 -1.67 -8.22
N LEU A 651 24.51 -2.46 -7.14
CA LEU A 651 25.55 -2.37 -6.09
C LEU A 651 26.95 -2.59 -6.68
N SER A 652 27.05 -3.42 -7.71
CA SER A 652 28.22 -3.75 -8.51
C SER A 652 28.58 -2.69 -9.56
N THR A 653 27.74 -1.66 -9.74
CA THR A 653 28.01 -0.58 -10.70
C THR A 653 28.90 0.48 -10.04
N LYS A 654 30.11 0.68 -10.58
CA LYS A 654 31.03 1.73 -10.10
C LYS A 654 30.42 3.11 -10.39
N PRO A 655 30.35 4.04 -9.42
CA PRO A 655 29.96 5.41 -9.68
C PRO A 655 30.88 6.04 -10.74
N GLY A 656 30.33 6.44 -11.90
CA GLY A 656 31.07 7.08 -12.99
C GLY A 656 31.59 6.18 -14.11
N ALA A 657 31.28 4.88 -14.12
CA ALA A 657 31.70 3.97 -15.19
C ALA A 657 30.80 3.96 -16.45
N VAL A 658 29.69 4.71 -16.45
CA VAL A 658 28.77 4.85 -17.58
C VAL A 658 28.52 6.34 -17.81
N GLU A 659 28.78 6.84 -19.01
CA GLU A 659 28.59 8.26 -19.40
C GLU A 659 27.14 8.76 -19.20
N HIS A 660 26.18 7.88 -18.90
CA HIS A 660 24.76 8.20 -18.76
C HIS A 660 24.11 7.83 -17.42
N ALA A 661 24.86 7.36 -16.41
CA ALA A 661 24.30 7.06 -15.08
C ALA A 661 25.15 7.65 -13.95
N SER A 662 25.02 8.95 -13.70
CA SER A 662 25.57 9.63 -12.53
C SER A 662 24.54 9.73 -11.39
N THR A 663 23.87 8.63 -11.05
CA THR A 663 22.98 8.60 -9.87
C THR A 663 23.82 8.53 -8.59
N LYS A 664 24.11 9.70 -8.01
CA LYS A 664 24.62 9.78 -6.63
C LYS A 664 23.63 9.05 -5.71
N ARG A 665 24.11 8.09 -4.93
CA ARG A 665 23.30 7.38 -3.91
C ARG A 665 22.65 8.39 -2.97
N SER A 666 21.34 8.27 -2.77
CA SER A 666 20.59 9.14 -1.88
C SER A 666 20.96 8.90 -0.41
N ALA A 667 20.61 9.83 0.47
CA ALA A 667 20.81 9.65 1.90
C ALA A 667 20.05 8.42 2.45
N ARG A 668 18.93 8.04 1.82
CA ARG A 668 18.17 6.82 2.16
C ARG A 668 18.96 5.58 1.77
N ASP A 669 19.53 5.54 0.57
CA ASP A 669 20.32 4.39 0.09
C ASP A 669 21.54 4.16 0.98
N MET A 670 22.19 5.24 1.42
CA MET A 670 23.29 5.18 2.39
C MET A 670 22.87 4.61 3.75
N GLU A 671 21.66 4.93 4.21
CA GLU A 671 21.10 4.39 5.46
C GLU A 671 20.76 2.91 5.32
N LEU A 672 20.14 2.52 4.20
CA LEU A 672 19.81 1.14 3.87
C LEU A 672 21.07 0.26 3.72
N LEU A 673 22.14 0.74 3.08
CA LEU A 673 23.42 0.03 2.98
C LEU A 673 24.04 -0.25 4.35
N ARG A 674 23.88 0.66 5.31
CA ARG A 674 24.34 0.44 6.70
C ARG A 674 23.49 -0.60 7.42
N VAL A 675 22.19 -0.67 7.15
CA VAL A 675 21.34 -1.74 7.68
C VAL A 675 21.70 -3.07 7.03
N LEU A 676 21.97 -3.10 5.73
CA LEU A 676 22.43 -4.28 5.01
C LEU A 676 23.75 -4.81 5.57
N ASP A 677 24.74 -3.95 5.79
CA ASP A 677 25.98 -4.30 6.50
C ASP A 677 25.70 -4.86 7.91
N ALA A 678 24.80 -4.24 8.68
CA ALA A 678 24.41 -4.75 9.99
C ALA A 678 23.74 -6.14 9.92
N ILE A 679 22.93 -6.40 8.91
CA ILE A 679 22.32 -7.72 8.66
C ILE A 679 23.42 -8.75 8.36
N LEU A 680 24.33 -8.44 7.43
CA LEU A 680 25.39 -9.37 7.04
C LEU A 680 26.35 -9.68 8.19
N ARG A 681 26.63 -8.73 9.08
CA ARG A 681 27.49 -8.97 10.27
C ARG A 681 26.90 -9.97 11.27
N VAL A 682 25.63 -10.35 11.13
CA VAL A 682 25.01 -11.41 11.94
C VAL A 682 25.20 -12.80 11.31
N SER A 683 25.34 -12.89 9.99
CA SER A 683 25.34 -14.13 9.20
C SER A 683 26.68 -14.46 8.53
N THR A 684 27.51 -13.46 8.31
CA THR A 684 28.69 -13.52 7.45
C THR A 684 29.91 -13.00 8.22
N PRO A 685 31.05 -13.69 8.16
CA PRO A 685 32.29 -13.19 8.75
C PRO A 685 32.69 -11.84 8.17
N ILE A 686 33.34 -11.02 9.00
CA ILE A 686 33.98 -9.78 8.55
C ILE A 686 35.16 -10.16 7.65
N ASP A 687 35.30 -9.48 6.53
CA ASP A 687 36.43 -9.62 5.63
C ASP A 687 37.73 -9.14 6.33
N THR A 688 38.66 -10.06 6.52
CA THR A 688 39.96 -9.84 7.15
C THR A 688 41.08 -9.63 6.14
N ASN A 689 40.78 -9.52 4.84
CA ASN A 689 41.78 -9.29 3.81
C ASN A 689 42.54 -7.97 4.06
N PRO A 690 43.84 -8.00 4.43
CA PRO A 690 44.60 -6.79 4.73
C PRO A 690 44.89 -5.95 3.48
N ASN A 691 44.76 -6.56 2.29
CA ASN A 691 45.02 -5.93 1.00
C ASN A 691 43.73 -5.47 0.31
N ALA A 692 42.57 -5.54 0.99
CA ALA A 692 41.32 -5.05 0.43
C ALA A 692 41.45 -3.54 0.14
N VAL A 693 40.90 -3.10 -0.99
CA VAL A 693 40.89 -1.69 -1.38
C VAL A 693 40.19 -0.86 -0.31
N ASP A 694 40.93 0.04 0.35
CA ASP A 694 40.33 1.00 1.27
C ASP A 694 39.55 2.04 0.47
N SER A 695 38.30 2.27 0.88
CA SER A 695 37.40 3.18 0.19
C SER A 695 36.56 3.94 1.19
N THR A 696 36.37 5.24 0.98
CA THR A 696 35.40 6.06 1.73
C THR A 696 33.96 5.83 1.25
N SER A 697 33.77 5.13 0.14
CA SER A 697 32.48 4.67 -0.37
C SER A 697 31.88 3.59 0.55
N PRO A 698 30.54 3.48 0.65
CA PRO A 698 29.89 2.37 1.38
C PRO A 698 30.09 1.01 0.68
N ILE A 699 30.54 1.00 -0.57
CA ILE A 699 30.91 -0.21 -1.31
C ILE A 699 32.33 -0.04 -1.83
N ALA A 700 33.21 -0.97 -1.45
CA ALA A 700 34.60 -1.02 -1.83
C ALA A 700 34.81 -2.16 -2.85
N PHE A 701 35.03 -1.78 -4.11
CA PHE A 701 35.22 -2.71 -5.21
C PHE A 701 36.62 -3.32 -5.22
N GLN A 702 36.69 -4.64 -5.12
CA GLN A 702 37.93 -5.39 -5.22
C GLN A 702 38.25 -5.72 -6.67
N SER A 703 39.47 -6.19 -6.93
CA SER A 703 39.87 -6.66 -8.27
C SER A 703 38.99 -7.80 -8.74
N ILE A 704 38.63 -7.79 -10.02
CA ILE A 704 37.86 -8.88 -10.64
C ILE A 704 38.71 -10.15 -10.61
N TRP A 705 38.12 -11.22 -10.08
CA TRP A 705 38.71 -12.55 -10.16
C TRP A 705 38.36 -13.15 -11.52
N ASP A 706 39.31 -13.03 -12.46
CA ASP A 706 39.19 -13.48 -13.84
C ASP A 706 40.03 -14.75 -14.03
N LEU A 707 39.35 -15.88 -14.28
CA LEU A 707 39.96 -17.18 -14.54
C LEU A 707 39.90 -17.55 -16.04
N ARG A 708 39.49 -16.61 -16.91
CA ARG A 708 39.41 -16.89 -18.34
C ARG A 708 40.82 -17.15 -18.91
N PRO A 709 40.93 -18.08 -19.87
CA PRO A 709 42.15 -18.22 -20.65
C PRO A 709 42.40 -16.95 -21.49
N SER A 710 43.64 -16.75 -21.95
CA SER A 710 44.01 -15.61 -22.81
C SER A 710 43.47 -15.70 -24.24
N THR A 711 42.71 -16.75 -24.58
CA THR A 711 42.09 -16.97 -25.89
C THR A 711 40.83 -16.14 -26.04
N GLU A 712 40.50 -15.72 -27.26
CA GLU A 712 39.25 -15.01 -27.51
C GLU A 712 38.02 -15.89 -27.21
N PRO A 713 36.96 -15.33 -26.59
CA PRO A 713 35.69 -16.02 -26.38
C PRO A 713 35.03 -16.49 -27.69
N LEU A 714 34.30 -17.59 -27.62
CA LEU A 714 33.52 -18.10 -28.76
C LEU A 714 32.29 -17.20 -28.99
N PRO A 715 31.96 -16.81 -30.24
CA PRO A 715 30.87 -15.89 -30.52
C PRO A 715 29.49 -16.59 -30.51
N VAL A 716 29.12 -17.27 -29.42
CA VAL A 716 27.90 -18.09 -29.33
C VAL A 716 26.63 -17.25 -29.50
N TYR A 717 26.57 -16.05 -28.92
CA TYR A 717 25.38 -15.21 -29.07
C TYR A 717 25.14 -14.74 -30.52
N ALA A 718 26.18 -14.64 -31.35
CA ALA A 718 26.01 -14.28 -32.76
C ALA A 718 25.20 -15.35 -33.52
N SER A 719 25.45 -16.64 -33.23
CA SER A 719 24.70 -17.75 -33.83
C SER A 719 23.26 -17.88 -33.32
N VAL A 720 22.96 -17.32 -32.13
CA VAL A 720 21.59 -17.15 -31.66
C VAL A 720 20.85 -16.09 -32.47
N LEU A 721 21.50 -14.94 -32.71
CA LEU A 721 20.90 -13.81 -33.43
C LEU A 721 20.59 -14.14 -34.89
N ASP A 722 21.47 -14.87 -35.57
CA ASP A 722 21.25 -15.33 -36.96
C ASP A 722 20.49 -16.66 -37.05
N LYS A 723 20.16 -17.26 -35.90
CA LYS A 723 19.44 -18.53 -35.73
C LYS A 723 20.19 -19.78 -36.22
N SER A 724 21.44 -19.67 -36.65
CA SER A 724 22.26 -20.84 -37.05
C SER A 724 22.52 -21.81 -35.90
N ILE A 725 22.44 -21.36 -34.64
CA ILE A 725 22.58 -22.24 -33.48
C ILE A 725 21.50 -23.33 -33.41
N LEU A 726 20.33 -23.10 -34.02
CA LEU A 726 19.21 -24.04 -34.00
C LEU A 726 19.49 -25.32 -34.80
N ASP A 727 20.49 -25.32 -35.69
CA ASP A 727 20.94 -26.54 -36.39
C ASP A 727 21.54 -27.56 -35.41
N GLN A 728 21.96 -27.10 -34.22
CA GLN A 728 22.46 -27.95 -33.13
C GLN A 728 21.37 -28.29 -32.10
N ALA A 729 20.15 -27.78 -32.28
CA ALA A 729 19.04 -28.09 -31.40
C ALA A 729 18.58 -29.55 -31.62
N PRO A 730 18.00 -30.20 -30.60
CA PRO A 730 17.49 -31.55 -30.77
C PRO A 730 16.38 -31.59 -31.85
N THR A 731 16.52 -32.47 -32.84
CA THR A 731 15.65 -32.50 -34.03
C THR A 731 14.27 -33.14 -33.80
N SER A 732 14.05 -33.79 -32.66
CA SER A 732 12.75 -34.40 -32.34
C SER A 732 11.81 -33.39 -31.65
N PRO A 733 10.55 -33.24 -32.10
CA PRO A 733 9.53 -32.42 -31.43
C PRO A 733 9.24 -32.82 -29.96
N SER A 734 9.66 -34.03 -29.55
CA SER A 734 9.56 -34.54 -28.18
C SER A 734 10.76 -34.19 -27.28
N ALA A 735 11.78 -33.50 -27.80
CA ALA A 735 13.03 -33.30 -27.10
C ALA A 735 12.94 -32.33 -25.92
N LEU A 736 12.14 -31.27 -26.00
CA LEU A 736 11.82 -30.38 -24.87
C LEU A 736 10.29 -30.27 -24.77
N ARG A 737 9.68 -31.15 -23.98
CA ARG A 737 8.22 -31.21 -23.79
C ARG A 737 7.82 -30.57 -22.47
N ILE A 738 6.64 -29.94 -22.45
CA ILE A 738 6.07 -29.31 -21.26
C ILE A 738 5.47 -30.37 -20.34
N ILE A 739 5.79 -30.31 -19.05
CA ILE A 739 5.24 -31.20 -18.02
C ILE A 739 4.34 -30.48 -17.01
N GLU A 740 4.57 -29.18 -16.80
CA GLU A 740 3.74 -28.37 -15.92
C GLU A 740 3.77 -26.91 -16.39
N GLN A 741 2.62 -26.25 -16.30
CA GLN A 741 2.50 -24.83 -16.52
C GLN A 741 1.77 -24.18 -15.35
N THR A 742 2.46 -23.29 -14.65
CA THR A 742 1.86 -22.45 -13.62
C THR A 742 1.53 -21.08 -14.21
N PRO A 743 0.25 -20.66 -14.25
CA PRO A 743 -0.13 -19.30 -14.66
C PRO A 743 0.61 -18.21 -13.87
N GLY A 744 0.99 -17.11 -14.53
CA GLY A 744 1.82 -16.07 -13.93
C GLY A 744 1.31 -15.54 -12.58
N HIS A 745 0.01 -15.26 -12.48
CA HIS A 745 -0.63 -14.78 -11.25
C HIS A 745 -0.66 -15.80 -10.10
N LEU A 746 -0.47 -17.10 -10.39
CA LEU A 746 -0.38 -18.17 -9.39
C LEU A 746 1.05 -18.51 -8.99
N ARG A 747 2.05 -17.96 -9.69
CA ARG A 747 3.46 -18.10 -9.28
C ARG A 747 3.66 -17.50 -7.88
N LYS A 748 4.69 -17.97 -7.19
CA LYS A 748 5.08 -17.46 -5.85
C LYS A 748 6.54 -17.01 -5.90
N PRO A 749 6.83 -15.69 -6.02
CA PRO A 749 5.86 -14.58 -6.09
C PRO A 749 5.11 -14.52 -7.44
N PRO A 750 3.94 -13.86 -7.49
CA PRO A 750 3.18 -13.67 -8.73
C PRO A 750 4.01 -12.95 -9.80
N ASN A 751 3.77 -13.26 -11.08
CA ASN A 751 4.55 -12.78 -12.22
C ASN A 751 3.64 -12.46 -13.42
N HIS A 752 4.09 -11.61 -14.33
CA HIS A 752 3.38 -11.30 -15.57
C HIS A 752 3.35 -12.50 -16.54
N HIS A 753 4.38 -13.35 -16.53
CA HIS A 753 4.51 -14.49 -17.43
C HIS A 753 4.34 -15.83 -16.69
N PRO A 754 3.80 -16.87 -17.36
CA PRO A 754 3.69 -18.20 -16.77
C PRO A 754 5.06 -18.81 -16.49
N ALA A 755 5.12 -19.75 -15.54
CA ALA A 755 6.27 -20.61 -15.34
C ALA A 755 6.00 -21.93 -16.07
N ILE A 756 6.81 -22.23 -17.07
CA ILE A 756 6.69 -23.45 -17.88
C ILE A 756 7.86 -24.36 -17.52
N LEU A 757 7.54 -25.57 -17.04
CA LEU A 757 8.50 -26.62 -16.77
C LEU A 757 8.58 -27.54 -17.99
N TYR A 758 9.78 -27.62 -18.55
CA TYR A 758 10.14 -28.54 -19.63
C TYR A 758 10.91 -29.72 -19.07
N THR A 759 10.86 -30.84 -19.77
CA THR A 759 11.75 -31.98 -19.56
C THR A 759 12.22 -32.55 -20.90
N THR A 760 13.32 -33.29 -20.86
CA THR A 760 13.93 -33.92 -22.03
C THR A 760 13.70 -35.42 -22.06
N THR A 761 13.73 -36.03 -23.26
CA THR A 761 13.98 -37.47 -23.33
C THR A 761 15.44 -37.74 -22.94
N PRO A 762 15.77 -38.91 -22.37
CA PRO A 762 17.15 -39.25 -22.03
C PRO A 762 18.11 -38.99 -23.19
N ASN A 763 19.21 -38.29 -22.91
CA ASN A 763 20.24 -37.90 -23.89
C ASN A 763 19.78 -36.98 -25.03
N ALA A 764 18.66 -36.27 -24.91
CA ALA A 764 18.26 -35.26 -25.91
C ALA A 764 19.30 -34.15 -26.06
N VAL A 765 19.98 -33.80 -24.97
CA VAL A 765 21.15 -32.90 -24.94
C VAL A 765 22.31 -33.72 -24.36
N PRO A 766 23.05 -34.50 -25.16
CA PRO A 766 24.01 -35.46 -24.63
C PRO A 766 25.24 -34.75 -24.06
N LEU A 767 25.71 -35.25 -22.91
CA LEU A 767 27.04 -34.94 -22.39
C LEU A 767 28.02 -36.03 -22.85
N ALA A 768 29.25 -35.65 -23.16
CA ALA A 768 30.31 -36.59 -23.52
C ALA A 768 30.53 -37.61 -22.38
N PRO A 769 30.70 -38.92 -22.68
CA PRO A 769 30.92 -39.94 -21.65
C PRO A 769 32.18 -39.65 -20.81
N VAL A 770 33.21 -39.09 -21.45
CA VAL A 770 34.42 -38.59 -20.79
C VAL A 770 34.40 -37.07 -20.87
N GLY A 771 34.24 -36.43 -19.71
CA GLY A 771 34.26 -34.96 -19.60
C GLY A 771 35.66 -34.37 -19.77
N PRO A 772 35.78 -33.04 -19.86
CA PRO A 772 37.06 -32.35 -19.90
C PRO A 772 37.83 -32.54 -18.58
N SER A 773 39.14 -32.22 -18.59
CA SER A 773 39.92 -32.15 -17.35
C SER A 773 39.48 -30.93 -16.53
N ILE A 774 38.81 -31.19 -15.41
CA ILE A 774 38.29 -30.16 -14.50
C ILE A 774 39.39 -29.69 -13.57
N THR A 775 39.47 -28.37 -13.37
CA THR A 775 40.31 -27.76 -12.33
C THR A 775 39.44 -26.95 -11.40
N TYR A 776 39.67 -27.06 -10.09
CA TYR A 776 38.90 -26.35 -9.07
C TYR A 776 39.75 -25.28 -8.39
N HIS A 777 39.22 -24.05 -8.37
CA HIS A 777 39.90 -22.88 -7.82
C HIS A 777 39.04 -22.33 -6.68
N PRO A 778 39.47 -22.43 -5.41
CA PRO A 778 38.80 -21.73 -4.32
C PRO A 778 39.05 -20.22 -4.43
N HIS A 779 38.05 -19.39 -4.14
CA HIS A 779 38.23 -17.95 -4.13
C HIS A 779 39.17 -17.54 -2.98
N PRO A 780 40.17 -16.69 -3.20
CA PRO A 780 41.19 -16.38 -2.18
C PRO A 780 40.64 -15.67 -0.94
N HIS A 781 39.57 -14.87 -1.10
CA HIS A 781 39.02 -14.03 -0.02
C HIS A 781 37.57 -14.30 0.38
N VAL A 782 36.71 -14.84 -0.48
CA VAL A 782 35.29 -15.09 -0.20
C VAL A 782 35.14 -16.52 0.32
N PRO A 783 34.82 -16.74 1.61
CA PRO A 783 34.80 -18.07 2.21
C PRO A 783 33.76 -18.99 1.56
N GLY A 784 34.17 -20.22 1.25
CA GLY A 784 33.28 -21.24 0.70
C GLY A 784 32.91 -21.07 -0.78
N LEU A 785 33.30 -19.97 -1.42
CA LEU A 785 33.17 -19.78 -2.87
C LEU A 785 34.33 -20.48 -3.60
N GLY A 786 34.02 -21.24 -4.65
CA GLY A 786 35.01 -21.76 -5.59
C GLY A 786 34.44 -21.92 -7.00
N VAL A 787 35.32 -22.03 -7.97
CA VAL A 787 34.98 -22.18 -9.39
C VAL A 787 35.66 -23.42 -9.95
N ALA A 788 34.86 -24.36 -10.45
CA ALA A 788 35.32 -25.50 -11.24
C ALA A 788 35.31 -25.12 -12.73
N LEU A 789 36.45 -25.11 -13.38
CA LEU A 789 36.59 -24.85 -14.82
C LEU A 789 36.43 -26.13 -15.63
N ASN A 790 35.97 -26.00 -16.87
CA ASN A 790 35.83 -27.10 -17.84
C ASN A 790 34.91 -28.24 -17.36
N VAL A 791 33.84 -27.92 -16.63
CA VAL A 791 32.83 -28.92 -16.25
C VAL A 791 32.03 -29.36 -17.48
N LEU A 792 31.73 -28.40 -18.35
CA LEU A 792 31.20 -28.63 -19.69
C LEU A 792 32.20 -28.16 -20.75
N SER A 793 32.23 -28.86 -21.87
CA SER A 793 32.91 -28.40 -23.07
C SER A 793 32.13 -27.28 -23.77
N PRO A 794 32.78 -26.47 -24.63
CA PRO A 794 32.08 -25.45 -25.40
C PRO A 794 30.96 -25.99 -26.30
N ALA A 795 31.15 -27.19 -26.86
CA ALA A 795 30.14 -27.87 -27.67
C ALA A 795 28.91 -28.26 -26.85
N GLU A 796 29.10 -28.79 -25.64
CA GLU A 796 28.00 -29.11 -24.71
C GLU A 796 27.24 -27.85 -24.28
N CYS A 797 27.94 -26.75 -24.00
CA CYS A 797 27.28 -25.48 -23.67
C CYS A 797 26.45 -24.95 -24.84
N THR A 798 27.00 -24.99 -26.06
CA THR A 798 26.30 -24.56 -27.28
C THR A 798 25.07 -25.42 -27.54
N ALA A 799 25.14 -26.74 -27.35
CA ALA A 799 24.00 -27.64 -27.48
C ALA A 799 22.89 -27.35 -26.45
N ILE A 800 23.26 -27.00 -25.21
CA ILE A 800 22.29 -26.58 -24.19
C ILE A 800 21.61 -25.27 -24.58
N ILE A 801 22.37 -24.28 -25.07
CA ILE A 801 21.82 -23.00 -25.55
C ILE A 801 20.91 -23.23 -26.76
N ALA A 802 21.33 -24.04 -27.73
CA ALA A 802 20.53 -24.42 -28.89
C ALA A 802 19.19 -25.06 -28.49
N ALA A 803 19.23 -26.01 -27.55
CA ALA A 803 18.03 -26.62 -27.00
C ALA A 803 17.13 -25.57 -26.31
N GLY A 804 17.70 -24.68 -25.49
CA GLY A 804 16.96 -23.60 -24.85
C GLY A 804 16.33 -22.60 -25.84
N GLU A 805 17.04 -22.20 -26.88
CA GLU A 805 16.53 -21.27 -27.92
C GLU A 805 15.53 -21.93 -28.87
N SER A 806 15.48 -23.26 -28.91
CA SER A 806 14.39 -23.98 -29.61
C SER A 806 13.03 -23.85 -28.90
N VAL A 807 13.04 -23.42 -27.63
CA VAL A 807 11.84 -23.08 -26.85
C VAL A 807 11.83 -21.59 -26.48
N GLU A 808 10.70 -21.10 -25.96
CA GLU A 808 10.56 -19.67 -25.65
C GLU A 808 11.17 -19.31 -24.28
N PHE A 809 12.23 -18.50 -24.29
CA PHE A 809 12.74 -17.80 -23.10
C PHE A 809 11.77 -16.68 -22.70
N LEU A 810 10.90 -16.96 -21.72
CA LEU A 810 9.89 -16.01 -21.26
C LEU A 810 10.50 -14.96 -20.29
N PRO A 811 10.05 -13.69 -20.33
CA PRO A 811 10.51 -12.69 -19.37
C PRO A 811 10.12 -13.06 -17.92
N ASP A 812 11.06 -12.93 -16.99
CA ASP A 812 10.82 -13.05 -15.56
C ASP A 812 10.54 -11.66 -14.97
N ALA A 813 9.27 -11.28 -15.01
CA ALA A 813 8.78 -9.97 -14.58
C ALA A 813 7.79 -10.15 -13.40
N PRO A 814 8.28 -10.17 -12.15
CA PRO A 814 7.40 -10.33 -10.99
C PRO A 814 6.40 -9.17 -10.90
N LEU A 815 5.14 -9.49 -10.55
CA LEU A 815 4.09 -8.49 -10.37
C LEU A 815 4.42 -7.61 -9.17
N ARG A 816 4.57 -6.30 -9.40
CA ARG A 816 4.87 -5.33 -8.36
C ARG A 816 3.67 -4.45 -8.00
N GLU A 817 3.66 -3.97 -6.75
CA GLU A 817 2.62 -3.08 -6.23
C GLU A 817 2.73 -1.64 -6.73
N ASP A 818 3.85 -1.25 -7.36
CA ASP A 818 4.09 0.05 -7.96
C ASP A 818 3.84 0.10 -9.47
N GLY A 819 3.53 -1.06 -10.09
CA GLY A 819 3.30 -1.19 -11.52
C GLY A 819 4.57 -1.16 -12.38
N ASP A 820 5.75 -1.12 -11.76
CA ASP A 820 7.03 -1.09 -12.47
C ASP A 820 7.39 -2.49 -13.01
N MET A 821 7.49 -2.63 -14.33
CA MET A 821 7.81 -3.90 -14.98
C MET A 821 9.33 -4.00 -15.19
N SER A 822 10.01 -4.56 -14.20
CA SER A 822 11.44 -4.86 -14.29
C SER A 822 11.62 -6.32 -14.74
N ILE A 823 12.14 -6.49 -15.96
CA ILE A 823 12.53 -7.81 -16.47
C ILE A 823 13.85 -8.18 -15.81
N LEU A 824 13.82 -9.14 -14.89
CA LEU A 824 15.01 -9.57 -14.17
C LEU A 824 15.93 -10.40 -15.08
N ALA A 825 15.33 -11.26 -15.88
CA ALA A 825 15.96 -12.16 -16.84
C ALA A 825 14.90 -12.65 -17.83
N HIS A 826 15.31 -13.33 -18.90
CA HIS A 826 14.42 -14.26 -19.58
C HIS A 826 14.77 -15.68 -19.14
N ASN A 827 13.80 -16.56 -18.93
CA ASN A 827 14.06 -17.91 -18.47
C ASN A 827 13.06 -18.95 -18.98
N PHE A 828 13.47 -20.20 -18.80
CA PHE A 828 12.57 -21.34 -18.70
C PHE A 828 13.08 -22.29 -17.60
N TYR A 829 12.22 -23.23 -17.18
CA TYR A 829 12.60 -24.25 -16.22
C TYR A 829 12.81 -25.57 -16.94
N TRP A 830 13.96 -26.20 -16.75
CA TRP A 830 14.30 -27.50 -17.33
C TRP A 830 14.47 -28.52 -16.21
N VAL A 831 13.58 -29.49 -16.11
CA VAL A 831 13.78 -30.65 -15.26
C VAL A 831 14.57 -31.68 -16.05
N VAL A 832 15.88 -31.78 -15.77
CA VAL A 832 16.79 -32.62 -16.55
C VAL A 832 16.48 -34.11 -16.37
N ASP A 833 16.71 -34.90 -17.41
CA ASP A 833 16.63 -36.35 -17.34
C ASP A 833 17.77 -36.94 -16.46
N THR A 834 17.55 -38.16 -15.98
CA THR A 834 18.47 -38.82 -15.05
C THR A 834 19.86 -39.05 -15.65
N ALA A 835 19.96 -39.35 -16.96
CA ALA A 835 21.25 -39.61 -17.60
C ALA A 835 22.11 -38.33 -17.69
N PHE A 836 21.49 -37.21 -18.07
CA PHE A 836 22.13 -35.90 -18.04
C PHE A 836 22.57 -35.54 -16.61
N HIS A 837 21.67 -35.67 -15.63
CA HIS A 837 21.94 -35.38 -14.23
C HIS A 837 23.13 -36.20 -13.69
N ASP A 838 23.11 -37.52 -13.86
CA ASP A 838 24.12 -38.41 -13.28
C ASP A 838 25.49 -38.18 -13.91
N SER A 839 25.53 -37.90 -15.22
CA SER A 839 26.77 -37.56 -15.93
C SER A 839 27.38 -36.25 -15.42
N LEU A 840 26.55 -35.21 -15.22
CA LEU A 840 27.02 -33.94 -14.68
C LEU A 840 27.45 -34.07 -13.20
N TRP A 841 26.70 -34.82 -12.40
CA TRP A 841 27.04 -35.07 -11.01
C TRP A 841 28.35 -35.85 -10.86
N ALA A 842 28.57 -36.88 -11.68
CA ALA A 842 29.81 -37.65 -11.69
C ALA A 842 31.03 -36.76 -11.96
N ARG A 843 30.89 -35.76 -12.84
CA ARG A 843 31.96 -34.79 -13.16
C ARG A 843 32.30 -33.87 -11.99
N ILE A 844 31.29 -33.33 -11.29
CA ILE A 844 31.48 -32.25 -10.32
C ILE A 844 31.52 -32.70 -8.86
N SER A 845 30.95 -33.85 -8.51
CA SER A 845 30.90 -34.37 -7.13
C SER A 845 32.25 -34.46 -6.42
N PRO A 846 33.41 -34.72 -7.07
CA PRO A 846 34.71 -34.69 -6.39
C PRO A 846 35.13 -33.30 -5.87
N TYR A 847 34.55 -32.23 -6.43
CA TYR A 847 34.86 -30.84 -6.09
C TYR A 847 33.81 -30.20 -5.18
N VAL A 848 32.72 -30.93 -4.91
CA VAL A 848 31.68 -30.53 -3.97
C VAL A 848 32.06 -31.04 -2.57
N PRO A 849 31.88 -30.25 -1.50
CA PRO A 849 32.12 -30.75 -0.14
C PRO A 849 31.28 -32.01 0.14
N PRO A 850 31.91 -33.17 0.42
CA PRO A 850 31.19 -34.45 0.51
C PRO A 850 30.28 -34.51 1.75
N SER A 851 30.59 -33.74 2.79
CA SER A 851 29.78 -33.61 4.00
C SER A 851 29.94 -32.22 4.64
N ILE A 852 28.86 -31.69 5.21
CA ILE A 852 28.82 -30.41 5.95
C ILE A 852 28.09 -30.64 7.27
N ASN A 853 28.79 -30.48 8.40
CA ASN A 853 28.23 -30.74 9.74
C ASN A 853 27.58 -32.14 9.85
N GLY A 854 28.23 -33.15 9.29
CA GLY A 854 27.74 -34.53 9.26
C GLY A 854 26.64 -34.82 8.22
N ARG A 855 26.18 -33.82 7.46
CA ARG A 855 25.19 -33.99 6.38
C ARG A 855 25.89 -34.30 5.09
N ARG A 856 25.58 -35.44 4.46
CA ARG A 856 26.24 -35.91 3.25
C ARG A 856 25.63 -35.32 1.99
N ALA A 857 26.46 -35.00 0.99
CA ALA A 857 26.02 -34.58 -0.34
C ALA A 857 25.37 -35.75 -1.10
N ARG A 858 24.30 -35.48 -1.86
CA ARG A 858 23.48 -36.50 -2.54
C ARG A 858 23.39 -36.32 -4.04
N GLY A 859 23.41 -35.09 -4.54
CA GLY A 859 23.24 -34.80 -5.95
C GLY A 859 23.08 -33.32 -6.24
N ILE A 860 22.68 -33.02 -7.47
CA ILE A 860 22.28 -31.67 -7.89
C ILE A 860 20.78 -31.68 -8.14
N ASN A 861 20.10 -30.61 -7.77
CA ASN A 861 18.68 -30.48 -8.04
C ASN A 861 18.39 -30.56 -9.54
N ARG A 862 17.54 -31.50 -9.93
CA ARG A 862 17.21 -31.74 -11.35
C ARG A 862 16.43 -30.59 -11.98
N ARG A 863 15.82 -29.69 -11.19
CA ARG A 863 15.11 -28.52 -11.70
C ARG A 863 16.07 -27.37 -11.96
N PHE A 864 16.57 -27.31 -13.18
CA PHE A 864 17.45 -26.25 -13.65
C PHE A 864 16.64 -25.00 -14.01
N ARG A 865 17.14 -23.86 -13.56
CA ARG A 865 16.64 -22.54 -13.97
C ARG A 865 17.61 -22.01 -15.00
N VAL A 866 17.20 -22.00 -16.27
CA VAL A 866 18.04 -21.55 -17.38
C VAL A 866 17.70 -20.10 -17.67
N TYR A 867 18.68 -19.21 -17.54
CA TYR A 867 18.51 -17.77 -17.68
C TYR A 867 19.29 -17.22 -18.87
N ARG A 868 18.67 -16.27 -19.56
CA ARG A 868 19.27 -15.39 -20.56
C ARG A 868 19.16 -13.94 -20.07
N TYR A 869 20.32 -13.34 -19.78
CA TYR A 869 20.44 -11.92 -19.43
C TYR A 869 20.90 -11.14 -20.66
N VAL A 870 20.16 -10.10 -21.02
CA VAL A 870 20.45 -9.17 -22.11
C VAL A 870 20.60 -7.74 -21.54
N PRO A 871 21.13 -6.76 -22.30
CA PRO A 871 21.28 -5.42 -21.78
C PRO A 871 19.96 -4.84 -21.27
N GLY A 872 19.99 -4.28 -20.06
CA GLY A 872 18.80 -3.80 -19.34
C GLY A 872 18.14 -4.84 -18.42
N ALA A 873 18.47 -6.13 -18.54
CA ALA A 873 18.09 -7.14 -17.56
C ALA A 873 19.05 -7.11 -16.37
N GLU A 874 18.52 -7.10 -15.16
CA GLU A 874 19.33 -7.04 -13.95
C GLU A 874 18.81 -7.96 -12.85
N TYR A 875 19.71 -8.78 -12.31
CA TYR A 875 19.40 -9.66 -11.20
C TYR A 875 19.84 -9.04 -9.88
N ARG A 876 18.85 -8.58 -9.11
CA ARG A 876 19.05 -7.86 -7.85
C ARG A 876 19.88 -8.64 -6.84
N CYS A 877 20.52 -7.90 -5.95
CA CYS A 877 21.21 -8.42 -4.79
C CYS A 877 20.28 -9.28 -3.91
N HIS A 878 20.69 -10.51 -3.61
CA HIS A 878 19.89 -11.47 -2.84
C HIS A 878 20.74 -12.54 -2.17
N ILE A 879 20.08 -13.32 -1.30
CA ILE A 879 20.63 -14.54 -0.68
C ILE A 879 19.76 -15.72 -1.09
N ASP A 880 20.41 -16.83 -1.39
CA ASP A 880 19.78 -18.05 -1.87
C ASP A 880 19.06 -18.81 -0.75
N GLY A 881 17.79 -19.13 -1.01
CA GLY A 881 16.99 -19.99 -0.13
C GLY A 881 17.29 -21.47 -0.37
N ALA A 882 16.99 -22.30 0.61
CA ALA A 882 17.15 -23.75 0.51
C ALA A 882 15.98 -24.42 -0.25
N TRP A 883 16.30 -25.41 -1.08
CA TRP A 883 15.35 -26.16 -1.90
C TRP A 883 15.48 -27.67 -1.63
N PRO A 884 14.36 -28.41 -1.54
CA PRO A 884 14.40 -29.87 -1.56
C PRO A 884 14.73 -30.38 -2.96
N PRO A 885 15.17 -31.64 -3.10
CA PRO A 885 15.34 -32.27 -4.40
C PRO A 885 14.07 -32.26 -5.22
N SER A 886 14.16 -31.91 -6.49
CA SER A 886 13.03 -31.97 -7.42
C SER A 886 13.19 -33.11 -8.43
N GLY A 887 12.08 -33.65 -8.92
CA GLY A 887 12.11 -34.77 -9.86
C GLY A 887 10.84 -34.89 -10.69
N ILE A 888 10.77 -35.97 -11.47
CA ILE A 888 9.61 -36.35 -12.27
C ILE A 888 9.30 -37.83 -12.03
N LEU A 889 8.02 -38.17 -12.00
CA LEU A 889 7.55 -39.56 -12.01
C LEU A 889 7.59 -40.15 -13.44
N PRO A 890 7.46 -41.48 -13.61
CA PRO A 890 7.46 -42.12 -14.93
C PRO A 890 6.35 -41.65 -15.88
N ASP A 891 5.29 -41.04 -15.34
CA ASP A 891 4.17 -40.45 -16.09
C ASP A 891 4.36 -38.94 -16.36
N ASP A 892 5.59 -38.43 -16.22
CA ASP A 892 5.97 -37.02 -16.35
C ASP A 892 5.40 -36.07 -15.29
N THR A 893 4.76 -36.58 -14.24
CA THR A 893 4.28 -35.74 -13.14
C THR A 893 5.45 -35.13 -12.37
N TYR A 894 5.50 -33.80 -12.27
CA TYR A 894 6.51 -33.08 -11.50
C TYR A 894 6.37 -33.32 -9.98
N VAL A 895 7.50 -33.53 -9.33
CA VAL A 895 7.62 -33.74 -7.88
C VAL A 895 8.50 -32.64 -7.29
N TYR A 896 7.88 -31.76 -6.50
CA TYR A 896 8.58 -30.64 -5.85
C TYR A 896 9.64 -31.09 -4.84
N ASP A 897 9.34 -32.11 -4.03
CA ASP A 897 10.25 -32.72 -3.05
C ASP A 897 10.30 -34.24 -3.29
N ALA A 898 11.31 -34.65 -4.04
CA ALA A 898 11.63 -36.02 -4.41
C ALA A 898 12.56 -36.72 -3.40
N SER A 899 12.73 -36.15 -2.19
CA SER A 899 13.51 -36.80 -1.14
C SER A 899 12.90 -38.15 -0.79
N PRO A 900 13.71 -39.19 -0.52
CA PRO A 900 13.21 -40.42 0.09
C PRO A 900 12.44 -40.12 1.40
N GLU A 901 11.37 -40.87 1.67
CA GLU A 901 10.48 -40.59 2.82
C GLU A 901 11.22 -40.61 4.17
N ASP A 902 12.24 -41.46 4.30
CA ASP A 902 13.08 -41.63 5.48
C ASP A 902 14.31 -40.71 5.52
N LYS A 903 14.70 -40.13 4.38
CA LYS A 903 15.92 -39.34 4.22
C LYS A 903 15.63 -38.00 3.55
N LYS A 904 15.06 -37.07 4.33
CA LYS A 904 14.83 -35.71 3.86
C LYS A 904 16.13 -35.02 3.47
N GLN A 905 16.10 -34.34 2.33
CA GLN A 905 17.23 -33.60 1.78
C GLN A 905 16.87 -32.13 1.58
N SER A 906 17.88 -31.27 1.59
CA SER A 906 17.78 -29.84 1.34
C SER A 906 19.10 -29.32 0.78
N SER A 907 19.04 -28.33 -0.10
CA SER A 907 20.24 -27.73 -0.65
C SER A 907 21.01 -26.88 0.36
N LEU A 908 22.34 -26.94 0.27
CA LEU A 908 23.28 -26.14 1.07
C LEU A 908 24.32 -25.38 0.22
N TYR A 909 24.35 -25.59 -1.09
CA TYR A 909 25.30 -24.96 -2.00
C TYR A 909 24.63 -24.60 -3.31
N THR A 910 24.87 -23.40 -3.81
CA THR A 910 24.38 -22.95 -5.11
C THR A 910 25.28 -23.55 -6.16
N PHE A 911 24.66 -24.11 -7.20
CA PHE A 911 25.32 -24.63 -8.38
C PHE A 911 25.04 -23.68 -9.53
N LEU A 912 26.03 -22.86 -9.89
CA LEU A 912 25.85 -21.81 -10.89
C LEU A 912 26.76 -22.07 -12.10
N LEU A 913 26.18 -22.57 -13.19
CA LEU A 913 26.88 -23.01 -14.40
C LEU A 913 26.79 -21.95 -15.50
N TYR A 914 27.93 -21.44 -15.96
CA TYR A 914 28.01 -20.46 -17.06
C TYR A 914 28.08 -21.18 -18.41
N LEU A 915 27.21 -20.80 -19.34
CA LEU A 915 27.14 -21.45 -20.66
C LEU A 915 27.87 -20.68 -21.76
N ASN A 916 28.26 -19.43 -21.50
CA ASN A 916 28.97 -18.59 -22.44
C ASN A 916 29.75 -17.48 -21.68
N ASP A 917 30.63 -16.76 -22.36
CA ASP A 917 31.49 -15.71 -21.75
C ASP A 917 31.87 -14.55 -22.70
N GLU A 918 31.21 -14.46 -23.86
CA GLU A 918 31.36 -13.43 -24.90
C GLU A 918 30.47 -12.19 -24.67
N PHE A 919 30.52 -11.63 -23.45
CA PHE A 919 29.73 -10.45 -23.09
C PHE A 919 30.51 -9.47 -22.21
N GLU A 920 30.05 -8.22 -22.17
CA GLU A 920 30.59 -7.19 -21.27
C GLU A 920 29.74 -7.03 -20.01
N GLY A 921 30.40 -6.99 -18.85
CA GLY A 921 29.72 -7.01 -17.56
C GLY A 921 29.34 -8.43 -17.16
N GLY A 922 28.17 -8.62 -16.54
CA GLY A 922 27.67 -9.96 -16.24
C GLY A 922 28.43 -10.70 -15.13
N GLU A 923 29.32 -10.05 -14.38
CA GLU A 923 30.03 -10.67 -13.27
C GLU A 923 29.07 -11.09 -12.15
N THR A 924 29.31 -12.24 -11.54
CA THR A 924 28.62 -12.62 -10.29
C THR A 924 29.40 -11.98 -9.14
N THR A 925 28.82 -10.95 -8.53
CA THR A 925 29.50 -10.13 -7.51
C THR A 925 29.01 -10.49 -6.12
N PHE A 926 29.94 -10.83 -5.23
CA PHE A 926 29.68 -11.18 -3.84
C PHE A 926 29.99 -10.02 -2.90
N PHE A 927 29.20 -9.87 -1.83
CA PHE A 927 29.34 -8.77 -0.89
C PHE A 927 29.63 -9.28 0.52
N MET A 928 30.67 -8.74 1.16
CA MET A 928 31.06 -9.08 2.52
C MET A 928 31.20 -7.82 3.40
N PRO A 929 30.91 -7.89 4.71
CA PRO A 929 31.19 -6.80 5.63
C PRO A 929 32.69 -6.49 5.65
N ALA A 930 33.08 -5.25 5.34
CA ALA A 930 34.46 -4.81 5.48
C ALA A 930 34.84 -4.62 6.96
N ALA A 931 36.13 -4.45 7.26
CA ALA A 931 36.60 -4.13 8.61
C ALA A 931 35.93 -2.85 9.17
N ARG A 932 35.73 -1.84 8.32
CA ARG A 932 35.00 -0.61 8.67
C ARG A 932 33.49 -0.84 8.63
N GLU A 933 32.82 -0.62 9.75
CA GLU A 933 31.35 -0.74 9.85
C GLU A 933 30.63 0.25 8.91
N GLY A 934 29.54 -0.21 8.30
CA GLY A 934 28.81 0.52 7.25
C GLY A 934 29.43 0.45 5.86
N THR A 935 30.42 -0.42 5.63
CA THR A 935 31.10 -0.61 4.33
C THR A 935 31.09 -2.08 3.92
N LEU A 936 30.78 -2.36 2.66
CA LEU A 936 30.78 -3.70 2.07
C LEU A 936 31.90 -3.83 1.03
N ASN A 937 32.69 -4.90 1.11
CA ASN A 937 33.64 -5.28 0.07
C ASN A 937 32.89 -6.06 -1.02
N ALA A 938 33.02 -5.62 -2.27
CA ALA A 938 32.42 -6.26 -3.44
C ALA A 938 33.50 -7.04 -4.21
N TYR A 939 33.30 -8.36 -4.33
CA TYR A 939 34.19 -9.31 -5.00
C TYR A 939 33.54 -9.83 -6.29
N PRO A 940 33.84 -9.22 -7.45
CA PRO A 940 33.31 -9.65 -8.74
C PRO A 940 34.05 -10.89 -9.27
N VAL A 941 33.28 -11.93 -9.63
CA VAL A 941 33.77 -13.16 -10.28
C VAL A 941 33.39 -13.14 -11.74
N ARG A 942 34.38 -13.22 -12.63
CA ARG A 942 34.11 -13.24 -14.07
C ARG A 942 33.64 -14.62 -14.54
N PRO A 943 32.51 -14.70 -15.28
CA PRO A 943 32.07 -15.95 -15.89
C PRO A 943 33.09 -16.51 -16.87
N VAL A 944 33.18 -17.84 -16.91
CA VAL A 944 33.98 -18.61 -17.87
C VAL A 944 33.06 -19.68 -18.45
N MET A 945 33.00 -19.79 -19.78
CA MET A 945 32.15 -20.77 -20.47
C MET A 945 32.45 -22.20 -19.97
N GLY A 946 31.41 -22.94 -19.60
CA GLY A 946 31.50 -24.31 -19.11
C GLY A 946 31.98 -24.44 -17.66
N ALA A 947 32.18 -23.33 -16.94
CA ALA A 947 32.57 -23.35 -15.53
C ALA A 947 31.36 -23.34 -14.58
N VAL A 948 31.55 -23.92 -13.39
CA VAL A 948 30.56 -23.92 -12.31
C VAL A 948 31.13 -23.13 -11.12
N ALA A 949 30.42 -22.07 -10.71
CA ALA A 949 30.64 -21.45 -9.41
C ALA A 949 29.81 -22.19 -8.35
N LEU A 950 30.50 -22.64 -7.29
CA LEU A 950 29.94 -23.30 -6.11
C LEU A 950 30.10 -22.39 -4.91
N PHE A 951 29.01 -22.10 -4.20
CA PHE A 951 29.06 -21.31 -2.98
C PHE A 951 27.94 -21.67 -2.00
N PRO A 952 28.16 -21.55 -0.69
CA PRO A 952 27.19 -21.96 0.31
C PRO A 952 25.90 -21.12 0.27
N HIS A 953 24.77 -21.80 0.42
CA HIS A 953 23.47 -21.22 0.72
C HIS A 953 22.69 -22.12 1.70
N GLY A 954 21.46 -21.76 2.05
CA GLY A 954 20.56 -22.65 2.77
C GLY A 954 20.69 -22.66 4.30
N GLU A 955 21.88 -22.39 4.85
CA GLU A 955 22.03 -21.97 6.25
C GLU A 955 22.29 -20.47 6.34
N SER A 956 21.85 -19.84 7.43
CA SER A 956 22.12 -18.42 7.63
C SER A 956 23.61 -18.13 7.81
N ASN A 957 24.35 -19.01 8.48
CA ASN A 957 25.80 -18.86 8.63
C ASN A 957 26.52 -19.20 7.33
N GLY A 958 27.27 -18.23 6.79
CA GLY A 958 28.03 -18.41 5.56
C GLY A 958 27.23 -18.24 4.27
N ALA A 959 25.90 -18.00 4.33
CA ALA A 959 25.15 -17.64 3.14
C ALA A 959 25.68 -16.32 2.54
N LEU A 960 25.99 -16.36 1.25
CA LEU A 960 26.63 -15.24 0.57
C LEU A 960 25.59 -14.34 -0.11
N LEU A 961 25.62 -13.06 0.25
CA LEU A 961 24.92 -12.01 -0.47
C LEU A 961 25.62 -11.78 -1.81
N HIS A 962 24.87 -11.87 -2.90
CA HIS A 962 25.42 -11.71 -4.23
C HIS A 962 24.42 -11.12 -5.22
N GLU A 963 24.94 -10.62 -6.33
CA GLU A 963 24.14 -10.13 -7.45
C GLU A 963 24.77 -10.50 -8.80
N GLY A 964 23.93 -10.50 -9.84
CA GLY A 964 24.42 -10.57 -11.21
C GLY A 964 24.58 -9.16 -11.76
N THR A 965 25.83 -8.72 -11.93
CA THR A 965 26.16 -7.43 -12.55
C THR A 965 25.46 -7.32 -13.90
N GLY A 966 24.85 -6.17 -14.20
CA GLY A 966 24.13 -5.98 -15.46
C GLY A 966 25.01 -6.26 -16.69
N VAL A 967 24.45 -6.97 -17.67
CA VAL A 967 25.09 -7.16 -18.97
C VAL A 967 25.01 -5.84 -19.72
N ARG A 968 26.14 -5.34 -20.22
CA ARG A 968 26.21 -4.08 -20.98
C ARG A 968 26.17 -4.32 -22.49
N GLN A 969 26.79 -5.41 -22.94
CA GLN A 969 26.85 -5.81 -24.35
C GLN A 969 26.85 -7.34 -24.45
N GLY A 970 26.22 -7.88 -25.48
CA GLY A 970 26.04 -9.33 -25.67
C GLY A 970 24.89 -9.90 -24.83
N ALA A 971 24.86 -11.21 -24.66
CA ALA A 971 23.94 -11.88 -23.75
C ALA A 971 24.66 -12.91 -22.90
N LYS A 972 24.24 -13.07 -21.65
CA LYS A 972 24.78 -14.06 -20.70
C LYS A 972 23.77 -15.20 -20.51
N TYR A 973 24.20 -16.42 -20.80
CA TYR A 973 23.47 -17.66 -20.57
C TYR A 973 24.03 -18.39 -19.35
N ILE A 974 23.14 -18.76 -18.44
CA ILE A 974 23.54 -19.37 -17.18
C ILE A 974 22.46 -20.31 -16.66
N ILE A 975 22.90 -21.40 -16.04
CA ILE A 975 22.04 -22.35 -15.36
C ILE A 975 22.24 -22.19 -13.87
N ARG A 976 21.13 -22.09 -13.14
CA ARG A 976 21.12 -22.13 -11.69
C ARG A 976 20.41 -23.37 -11.18
N SER A 977 21.13 -24.14 -10.40
CA SER A 977 20.64 -25.27 -9.62
C SER A 977 21.30 -25.25 -8.24
N ASP A 978 21.19 -26.34 -7.49
CA ASP A 978 21.50 -26.41 -6.08
C ASP A 978 22.09 -27.79 -5.75
N VAL A 979 23.10 -27.88 -4.89
CA VAL A 979 23.65 -29.15 -4.41
C VAL A 979 22.90 -29.59 -3.16
N GLU A 980 22.40 -30.81 -3.19
CA GLU A 980 21.52 -31.40 -2.18
C GLU A 980 22.31 -32.14 -1.11
N TYR A 981 21.94 -31.91 0.14
CA TYR A 981 22.50 -32.58 1.31
C TYR A 981 21.40 -33.21 2.15
N ASP A 982 21.74 -34.24 2.93
CA ASP A 982 20.83 -34.76 3.95
C ASP A 982 20.46 -33.67 4.97
N VAL A 983 19.20 -33.61 5.42
CA VAL A 983 18.76 -32.63 6.44
C VAL A 983 19.29 -33.01 7.82
N LYS A 984 19.34 -34.31 8.12
CA LYS A 984 19.90 -34.83 9.36
C LYS A 984 21.36 -35.24 9.14
N PRO A 985 22.24 -35.01 10.11
CA PRO A 985 23.56 -35.63 10.11
C PRO A 985 23.41 -37.15 9.97
N CYS A 986 24.28 -37.80 9.20
CA CYS A 986 24.40 -39.24 9.30
C CYS A 986 24.94 -39.61 10.69
N ASP A 987 24.32 -40.59 11.34
CA ASP A 987 24.98 -41.28 12.45
C ASP A 987 26.15 -42.03 11.84
N ASP A 988 27.37 -41.52 12.01
CA ASP A 988 28.57 -42.26 11.64
C ASP A 988 28.61 -43.54 12.49
N LYS A 989 28.30 -44.67 11.85
CA LYS A 989 28.66 -46.00 12.31
C LYS A 989 29.72 -46.57 11.39
#